data_AF-A0A962Y1N6-F1
#
_entry.id   AF-A0A962Y1N6-F1
#
_cell.length_a   1.000
_cell.length_b   1.000
_cell.length_c   1.000
_cell.angle_alpha   90.00
_cell.angle_beta   90.00
_cell.angle_gamma   90.00
#
_symmetry.space_group_name_H-M   'P 1'
#
loop_
_entity.id
_entity.type
_entity.pdbx_description
1 polymer ?
#
loop_
_entity_poly.entity_id
_entity_poly.type
_entity_poly.pdbx_seq_one_letter_code
_entity_poly.pdbx_strand_id
1 'polypeptide(L)'
;MPVPLISESIRVRGLVQGVGFRPTVWRLACDCGLSGDVRNDGAGVLIRLQGQAESIEDFVARLAHECPPLARIDALERSVCGETFEPVPGFRILASDGGEVHTGIVADAATCAACREEILDPANRRFRYPFTNCTHCGPRLSIVNRIPYDRANTSMAAFPMCPACEREYSNPADRRFHAQPNACAACGPRVWLVDALGVSVPIDPAGDAIATASRLMRQGRILAIKGIGGFHLACDACNVDAVALLRWRKRRYRKPFALMARDLTVIDRYCRVDPHERTLLTSSAAPVVLLEATHASMLAADVAPGQATLGFMLPYSPLHHLLLETWDTPLVMTSGNLSDEPQCTANDDAARRLDGIADFYLLHDREIVNRVDDSVVRVMDEQPRLLRRARGYAPSPLVLPAGFGRAAPVLALGGELKNTLCLLKDGQAVLSQHLGDLEDARTADDYERTVDLYRQLFQHQPRVVAVDLHPDYRSTRYGQALAERDGLELIPVQHHFAHIASVLADCGHALDGGPVIGVALDGLGFGTDGTIWGGEFLLADYRGFQRVAHLAPTPMPGGARAILEPWRNSYAHLVTHVGWERFARDFGATELADYWRAKPLDLLGTMIARAVNAPPSSSCGRLFDAVAGVLGVCRESIAYEGQAAIELEVLASGADVSAQQGYPFAVNTQAEPWLLDPAPMWLALLTDL
;
A
#
# COMPACT_ATOMS: atom_id res chain seq x y z
N MET A 1 47.22 3.36 35.80
CA MET A 1 46.08 4.01 36.48
C MET A 1 44.81 3.37 35.94
N PRO A 2 43.82 2.98 36.77
CA PRO A 2 42.55 2.51 36.25
C PRO A 2 41.91 3.63 35.42
N VAL A 3 41.50 3.31 34.20
CA VAL A 3 40.81 4.26 33.30
C VAL A 3 39.52 4.70 33.99
N PRO A 4 39.21 6.00 34.07
CA PRO A 4 38.00 6.47 34.71
C PRO A 4 36.77 5.92 33.98
N LEU A 5 35.89 5.25 34.73
CA LEU A 5 34.60 4.82 34.22
C LEU A 5 33.64 6.01 34.24
N ILE A 6 32.96 6.25 33.13
CA ILE A 6 31.89 7.25 33.05
C ILE A 6 30.55 6.53 32.98
N SER A 7 29.49 7.24 33.39
CA SER A 7 28.12 6.74 33.29
C SER A 7 27.32 7.66 32.37
N GLU A 8 26.74 7.10 31.32
CA GLU A 8 25.93 7.83 30.34
C GLU A 8 24.51 7.29 30.27
N SER A 9 23.57 8.20 30.08
CA SER A 9 22.18 7.91 29.75
C SER A 9 21.92 8.34 28.31
N ILE A 10 21.46 7.41 27.50
CA ILE A 10 21.13 7.59 26.09
C ILE A 10 19.63 7.38 25.92
N ARG A 11 18.94 8.43 25.46
CA ARG A 11 17.53 8.39 25.09
C ARG A 11 17.43 8.22 23.59
N VAL A 12 16.78 7.14 23.16
CA VAL A 12 16.54 6.84 21.75
C VAL A 12 15.04 7.00 21.45
N ARG A 13 14.70 7.81 20.46
CA ARG A 13 13.33 8.04 19.98
C ARG A 13 13.18 7.53 18.55
N GLY A 14 11.95 7.20 18.17
CA GLY A 14 11.57 6.72 16.84
C GLY A 14 10.88 5.36 16.89
N LEU A 15 10.94 4.60 15.79
CA LEU A 15 10.40 3.25 15.71
C LEU A 15 11.38 2.26 16.37
N VAL A 16 11.48 2.29 17.69
CA VAL A 16 12.48 1.52 18.46
C VAL A 16 11.87 0.54 19.45
N GLN A 17 10.55 0.40 19.45
CA GLN A 17 9.84 -0.52 20.33
C GLN A 17 9.13 -1.61 19.51
N GLY A 18 9.06 -2.84 20.02
CA GLY A 18 8.45 -3.97 19.30
C GLY A 18 9.26 -4.54 18.11
N VAL A 19 10.48 -4.03 17.89
CA VAL A 19 11.31 -4.29 16.69
C VAL A 19 12.63 -5.02 16.98
N GLY A 20 12.77 -5.60 18.18
CA GLY A 20 14.02 -6.26 18.59
C GLY A 20 15.13 -5.30 19.08
N PHE A 21 14.82 -4.02 19.31
CA PHE A 21 15.82 -3.03 19.71
C PHE A 21 16.51 -3.33 21.05
N ARG A 22 15.75 -3.68 22.09
CA ARG A 22 16.29 -4.03 23.42
C ARG A 22 17.29 -5.20 23.38
N PRO A 23 16.99 -6.35 22.73
CA PRO A 23 17.99 -7.41 22.57
C PRO A 23 19.23 -6.97 21.79
N THR A 24 19.09 -6.13 20.75
CA THR A 24 20.26 -5.57 20.05
C THR A 24 21.11 -4.70 20.97
N VAL A 25 20.49 -3.79 21.73
CA VAL A 25 21.19 -2.97 22.73
C VAL A 25 21.91 -3.84 23.76
N TRP A 26 21.24 -4.89 24.26
CA TRP A 26 21.86 -5.81 25.22
C TRP A 26 23.09 -6.52 24.64
N ARG A 27 22.98 -7.06 23.41
CA ARG A 27 24.10 -7.71 22.72
C ARG A 27 25.26 -6.74 22.52
N LEU A 28 25.00 -5.56 21.98
CA LEU A 28 26.02 -4.55 21.71
C LEU A 28 26.71 -4.10 23.01
N ALA A 29 25.96 -3.87 24.08
CA ALA A 29 26.52 -3.50 25.36
C ALA A 29 27.43 -4.61 25.93
N CYS A 30 27.03 -5.87 25.81
CA CYS A 30 27.87 -7.01 26.20
C CYS A 30 29.13 -7.12 25.33
N ASP A 31 29.01 -6.99 24.01
CA ASP A 31 30.14 -7.04 23.07
C ASP A 31 31.19 -5.94 23.37
N CYS A 32 30.73 -4.74 23.75
CA CYS A 32 31.58 -3.61 24.12
C CYS A 32 32.06 -3.65 25.58
N GLY A 33 31.73 -4.69 26.36
CA GLY A 33 32.12 -4.82 27.76
C GLY A 33 31.48 -3.81 28.71
N LEU A 34 30.34 -3.23 28.31
CA LEU A 34 29.61 -2.21 29.07
C LEU A 34 28.66 -2.85 30.09
N SER A 35 28.47 -2.15 31.22
CA SER A 35 27.49 -2.51 32.24
C SER A 35 26.34 -1.52 32.26
N GLY A 36 25.16 -1.95 32.71
CA GLY A 36 23.99 -1.09 32.86
C GLY A 36 22.69 -1.74 32.44
N ASP A 37 21.79 -0.96 31.85
CA ASP A 37 20.46 -1.43 31.51
C ASP A 37 19.80 -0.75 30.31
N VAL A 38 18.81 -1.44 29.74
CA VAL A 38 17.90 -0.90 28.73
C VAL A 38 16.45 -1.14 29.13
N ARG A 39 15.59 -0.14 28.91
CA ARG A 39 14.14 -0.24 29.10
C ARG A 39 13.35 0.55 28.07
N ASN A 40 12.10 0.16 27.87
CA ASN A 40 11.12 0.94 27.15
C ASN A 40 10.28 1.75 28.14
N ASP A 41 9.98 2.99 27.80
CA ASP A 41 8.98 3.85 28.46
C ASP A 41 8.17 4.64 27.41
N GLY A 42 7.27 5.52 27.83
CA GLY A 42 6.45 6.33 26.91
C GLY A 42 7.23 7.28 26.01
N ALA A 43 8.50 7.59 26.31
CA ALA A 43 9.33 8.50 25.52
C ALA A 43 10.25 7.77 24.51
N GLY A 44 10.26 6.44 24.50
CA GLY A 44 11.07 5.62 23.59
C GLY A 44 11.87 4.54 24.33
N VAL A 45 13.16 4.47 24.05
CA VAL A 45 14.10 3.56 24.72
C VAL A 45 15.07 4.37 25.57
N LEU A 46 15.23 3.99 26.83
CA LEU A 46 16.26 4.52 27.72
C LEU A 46 17.35 3.47 27.89
N ILE A 47 18.58 3.86 27.57
CA ILE A 47 19.78 3.05 27.75
C ILE A 47 20.65 3.74 28.79
N ARG A 48 21.07 3.02 29.82
CA ARG A 48 22.03 3.51 30.81
C ARG A 48 23.27 2.63 30.75
N LEU A 49 24.42 3.26 30.54
CA LEU A 49 25.70 2.59 30.33
C LEU A 49 26.71 3.07 31.35
N GLN A 50 27.58 2.17 31.79
CA GLN A 50 28.77 2.47 32.56
C GLN A 50 29.95 1.71 31.96
N GLY A 51 31.04 2.43 31.70
CA GLY A 51 32.19 1.87 31.00
C GLY A 51 33.27 2.91 30.73
N GLN A 52 34.29 2.52 29.98
CA GLN A 52 35.27 3.45 29.44
C GLN A 52 34.63 4.31 28.35
N ALA A 53 35.04 5.57 28.23
CA ALA A 53 34.48 6.49 27.23
C ALA A 53 34.60 5.93 25.81
N GLU A 54 35.72 5.30 25.47
CA GLU A 54 35.93 4.67 24.16
C GLU A 54 34.94 3.53 23.87
N SER A 55 34.62 2.70 24.87
CA SER A 55 33.65 1.62 24.73
C SER A 55 32.22 2.15 24.54
N ILE A 56 31.87 3.28 25.17
CA ILE A 56 30.56 3.92 25.00
C ILE A 56 30.45 4.55 23.61
N GLU A 57 31.51 5.20 23.12
CA GLU A 57 31.54 5.72 21.74
C GLU A 57 31.43 4.59 20.71
N ASP A 58 32.13 3.47 20.89
CA ASP A 58 32.00 2.29 20.03
C ASP A 58 30.57 1.73 20.05
N PHE A 59 29.96 1.61 21.24
CA PHE A 59 28.56 1.20 21.36
C PHE A 59 27.61 2.14 20.59
N VAL A 60 27.77 3.46 20.72
CA VAL A 60 26.91 4.44 20.03
C VAL A 60 27.08 4.35 18.51
N ALA A 61 28.33 4.25 18.04
CA ALA A 61 28.62 4.07 16.63
C ALA A 61 27.98 2.77 16.11
N ARG A 62 28.17 1.65 16.79
CA ARG A 62 27.59 0.35 16.41
C ARG A 62 26.07 0.33 16.50
N LEU A 63 25.44 0.99 17.47
CA LEU A 63 23.99 1.06 17.58
C LEU A 63 23.34 1.72 16.36
N ALA A 64 24.00 2.73 15.78
CA ALA A 64 23.52 3.37 14.55
C ALA A 64 23.67 2.47 13.32
N HIS A 65 24.77 1.70 13.23
CA HIS A 65 25.07 0.86 12.05
C HIS A 65 24.42 -0.54 12.11
N GLU A 66 24.30 -1.14 13.29
CA GLU A 66 23.73 -2.46 13.55
C GLU A 66 22.28 -2.37 14.07
N CYS A 67 21.57 -1.28 13.76
CA CYS A 67 20.18 -1.07 14.14
C CYS A 67 19.30 -2.22 13.59
N PRO A 68 18.35 -2.77 14.37
CA PRO A 68 17.49 -3.85 13.88
C PRO A 68 16.79 -3.47 12.56
N PRO A 69 16.54 -4.41 11.64
CA PRO A 69 15.99 -4.10 10.31
C PRO A 69 14.63 -3.41 10.29
N LEU A 70 13.85 -3.55 11.37
CA LEU A 70 12.52 -2.93 11.52
C LEU A 70 12.57 -1.67 12.39
N ALA A 71 13.74 -1.33 12.93
CA ALA A 71 13.91 -0.18 13.79
C ALA A 71 14.32 1.06 12.99
N ARG A 72 13.88 2.23 13.47
CA ARG A 72 14.31 3.54 12.95
C ARG A 72 14.60 4.45 14.13
N ILE A 73 15.81 4.97 14.19
CA ILE A 73 16.24 5.95 15.19
C ILE A 73 15.99 7.33 14.61
N ASP A 74 15.05 8.07 15.18
CA ASP A 74 14.70 9.44 14.77
C ASP A 74 15.52 10.48 15.56
N ALA A 75 15.81 10.18 16.83
CA ALA A 75 16.69 11.00 17.66
C ALA A 75 17.44 10.15 18.68
N LEU A 76 18.68 10.56 18.97
CA LEU A 76 19.55 9.98 19.98
C LEU A 76 20.12 11.11 20.85
N GLU A 77 19.64 11.22 22.08
CA GLU A 77 20.02 12.26 23.04
C GLU A 77 20.93 11.63 24.12
N ARG A 78 22.13 12.17 24.31
CA ARG A 78 23.10 11.69 25.30
C ARG A 78 23.20 12.66 26.46
N SER A 79 23.31 12.12 27.66
CA SER A 79 23.47 12.89 28.89
C SER A 79 24.34 12.12 29.88
N VAL A 80 25.08 12.84 30.72
CA VAL A 80 25.81 12.23 31.83
C VAL A 80 24.80 11.77 32.88
N CYS A 81 24.92 10.53 33.36
CA CYS A 81 24.09 10.05 34.47
C CYS A 81 24.42 10.86 35.74
N GLY A 82 23.38 11.32 36.46
CA GLY A 82 23.55 11.92 37.79
C GLY A 82 24.14 10.93 38.80
N GLU A 83 24.56 11.42 39.97
CA GLU A 83 25.30 10.70 41.04
C GLU A 83 24.65 9.42 41.60
N THR A 84 23.47 9.02 41.12
CA THR A 84 22.63 7.92 41.63
C THR A 84 22.62 6.65 40.77
N PHE A 85 23.46 6.53 39.73
CA PHE A 85 23.60 5.27 39.00
C PHE A 85 24.60 4.33 39.68
N GLU A 86 24.09 3.40 40.50
CA GLU A 86 24.93 2.40 41.16
C GLU A 86 25.53 1.40 40.15
N PRO A 87 26.80 1.00 40.33
CA PRO A 87 27.45 0.04 39.45
C PRO A 87 26.79 -1.34 39.54
N VAL A 88 26.03 -1.71 38.52
CA VAL A 88 25.44 -3.05 38.39
C VAL A 88 26.38 -3.93 37.57
N PRO A 89 26.75 -5.15 38.00
CA PRO A 89 27.53 -6.06 37.19
C PRO A 89 26.75 -6.50 35.94
N GLY A 90 27.34 -6.27 34.77
CA GLY A 90 26.81 -6.68 33.47
C GLY A 90 25.69 -5.77 32.95
N PHE A 91 25.09 -6.18 31.83
CA PHE A 91 24.03 -5.43 31.18
C PHE A 91 22.69 -6.17 31.24
N ARG A 92 21.59 -5.47 31.58
CA ARG A 92 20.27 -6.08 31.80
C ARG A 92 19.18 -5.43 30.97
N ILE A 93 18.24 -6.23 30.47
CA ILE A 93 16.99 -5.73 29.89
C ILE A 93 15.98 -5.65 31.03
N LEU A 94 15.59 -4.44 31.42
CA LEU A 94 14.60 -4.24 32.47
C LEU A 94 13.17 -4.31 31.91
N ALA A 95 12.22 -4.64 32.79
CA ALA A 95 10.81 -4.55 32.47
C ALA A 95 10.44 -3.10 32.09
N SER A 96 9.47 -2.96 31.19
CA SER A 96 8.94 -1.65 30.80
C SER A 96 8.28 -0.97 31.99
N ASP A 97 8.50 0.34 32.16
CA ASP A 97 7.88 1.11 33.23
C ASP A 97 6.38 1.29 32.93
N GLY A 98 5.52 1.16 33.94
CA GLY A 98 4.05 1.13 33.80
C GLY A 98 3.38 2.46 33.43
N GLY A 99 4.13 3.44 32.92
CA GLY A 99 3.55 4.62 32.26
C GLY A 99 2.81 4.22 30.97
N GLU A 100 2.10 5.14 30.34
CA GLU A 100 1.49 4.92 29.03
C GLU A 100 2.57 4.53 28.00
N VAL A 101 2.84 3.23 27.87
CA VAL A 101 3.80 2.71 26.90
C VAL A 101 3.16 2.81 25.52
N HIS A 102 3.55 3.82 24.75
CA HIS A 102 3.22 4.01 23.34
C HIS A 102 3.96 3.01 22.44
N THR A 103 3.90 1.71 22.74
CA THR A 103 4.36 0.69 21.79
C THR A 103 3.39 0.64 20.63
N GLY A 104 3.64 1.46 19.60
CA GLY A 104 2.96 1.35 18.32
C GLY A 104 3.19 -0.03 17.72
N ILE A 105 2.18 -0.52 17.01
CA ILE A 105 2.30 -1.74 16.23
C ILE A 105 3.11 -1.43 14.97
N VAL A 106 4.01 -2.33 14.59
CA VAL A 106 4.82 -2.17 13.38
C VAL A 106 4.23 -2.96 12.22
N ALA A 107 4.64 -2.62 11.01
CA ALA A 107 4.19 -3.30 9.81
C ALA A 107 4.61 -4.78 9.79
N ASP A 108 3.84 -5.60 9.08
CA ASP A 108 4.26 -6.97 8.72
C ASP A 108 5.56 -6.92 7.92
N ALA A 109 6.51 -7.82 8.22
CA ALA A 109 7.82 -7.81 7.61
C ALA A 109 8.14 -9.13 6.90
N ALA A 110 8.79 -9.02 5.73
CA ALA A 110 9.26 -10.15 4.96
C ALA A 110 10.27 -11.00 5.74
N THR A 111 10.34 -12.29 5.44
CA THR A 111 11.28 -13.24 6.05
C THR A 111 12.72 -12.73 5.92
N CYS A 112 13.42 -12.52 7.05
CA CYS A 112 14.82 -12.13 7.01
C CYS A 112 15.72 -13.28 6.51
N ALA A 113 16.91 -12.94 6.02
CA ALA A 113 17.88 -13.90 5.46
C ALA A 113 18.17 -15.08 6.42
N ALA A 114 18.41 -14.81 7.70
CA ALA A 114 18.67 -15.85 8.69
C ALA A 114 17.50 -16.84 8.86
N CYS A 115 16.25 -16.36 8.85
CA CYS A 115 15.09 -17.24 8.92
C CYS A 115 14.85 -18.00 7.61
N ARG A 116 15.21 -17.41 6.47
CA ARG A 116 15.18 -18.10 5.17
C ARG A 116 16.22 -19.22 5.11
N GLU A 117 17.41 -19.03 5.66
CA GLU A 117 18.43 -20.09 5.75
C GLU A 117 17.94 -21.25 6.62
N GLU A 118 17.33 -20.97 7.78
CA GLU A 118 16.83 -22.00 8.70
C GLU A 118 15.74 -22.90 8.09
N ILE A 119 14.88 -22.37 7.23
CA ILE A 119 13.84 -23.19 6.57
C ILE A 119 14.39 -24.02 5.41
N LEU A 120 15.58 -23.68 4.90
CA LEU A 120 16.25 -24.40 3.81
C LEU A 120 17.32 -25.37 4.31
N ASP A 121 17.76 -25.26 5.57
CA ASP A 121 18.77 -26.12 6.19
C ASP A 121 18.15 -27.40 6.78
N PRO A 122 18.47 -28.60 6.23
CA PRO A 122 17.96 -29.88 6.73
C PRO A 122 18.36 -30.21 8.18
N ALA A 123 19.44 -29.62 8.69
CA ALA A 123 19.88 -29.83 10.08
C ALA A 123 19.09 -28.96 11.07
N ASN A 124 18.35 -27.95 10.59
CA ASN A 124 17.62 -27.04 11.45
C ASN A 124 16.29 -27.62 11.90
N ARG A 125 15.92 -27.37 13.17
CA ARG A 125 14.61 -27.78 13.74
C ARG A 125 13.40 -27.15 13.05
N ARG A 126 13.61 -26.11 12.25
CA ARG A 126 12.61 -25.41 11.46
C ARG A 126 12.76 -25.65 9.95
N PHE A 127 13.51 -26.68 9.56
CA PHE A 127 13.60 -27.11 8.16
C PHE A 127 12.19 -27.26 7.57
N ARG A 128 11.94 -26.57 6.46
CA ARG A 128 10.65 -26.49 5.75
C ARG A 128 9.46 -26.01 6.58
N TYR A 129 9.67 -25.35 7.72
CA TYR A 129 8.58 -24.86 8.55
C TYR A 129 8.02 -23.51 8.03
N PRO A 130 6.74 -23.44 7.58
CA PRO A 130 6.22 -22.32 6.80
C PRO A 130 5.85 -21.06 7.61
N PHE A 131 6.00 -21.10 8.94
CA PHE A 131 5.70 -19.97 9.84
C PHE A 131 6.93 -19.45 10.60
N THR A 132 8.13 -19.88 10.20
CA THR A 132 9.38 -19.43 10.79
C THR A 132 9.50 -17.91 10.78
N ASN A 133 9.76 -17.33 11.94
CA ASN A 133 10.00 -15.90 12.12
C ASN A 133 10.95 -15.67 13.29
N CYS A 134 11.36 -14.41 13.47
CA CYS A 134 12.10 -13.90 14.61
C CYS A 134 11.65 -12.47 14.94
N THR A 135 12.34 -11.80 15.87
CA THR A 135 12.02 -10.39 16.22
C THR A 135 12.14 -9.43 15.04
N HIS A 136 12.97 -9.75 14.04
CA HIS A 136 13.25 -8.90 12.87
C HIS A 136 12.34 -9.14 11.66
N CYS A 137 11.43 -10.13 11.70
CA CYS A 137 10.60 -10.46 10.54
C CYS A 137 9.26 -11.11 10.93
N GLY A 138 8.42 -11.36 9.92
CA GLY A 138 7.16 -12.08 10.05
C GLY A 138 5.96 -11.16 10.34
N PRO A 139 4.79 -11.77 10.60
CA PRO A 139 3.54 -11.03 10.80
C PRO A 139 3.56 -10.19 12.09
N ARG A 140 2.86 -9.07 12.06
CA ARG A 140 2.69 -8.07 13.12
C ARG A 140 1.25 -7.56 13.08
N LEU A 141 0.97 -6.52 12.27
CA LEU A 141 -0.36 -5.96 12.10
C LEU A 141 -1.37 -7.04 11.72
N SER A 142 -1.04 -7.97 10.82
CA SER A 142 -2.04 -8.94 10.35
C SER A 142 -2.51 -9.96 11.41
N ILE A 143 -1.81 -10.08 12.55
CA ILE A 143 -2.12 -11.07 13.59
C ILE A 143 -2.51 -10.47 14.94
N VAL A 144 -2.47 -9.16 15.10
CA VAL A 144 -2.73 -8.51 16.38
C VAL A 144 -4.22 -8.22 16.59
N ASN A 145 -4.75 -8.59 17.74
CA ASN A 145 -6.12 -8.27 18.13
C ASN A 145 -6.20 -6.95 18.90
N ARG A 146 -5.24 -6.73 19.81
CA ARG A 146 -5.19 -5.55 20.68
C ARG A 146 -3.79 -5.34 21.23
N ILE A 147 -3.57 -4.18 21.84
CA ILE A 147 -2.37 -3.88 22.63
C ILE A 147 -2.58 -4.22 24.13
N PRO A 148 -1.52 -4.51 24.90
CA PRO A 148 -0.11 -4.55 24.51
C PRO A 148 0.20 -5.68 23.53
N TYR A 149 1.21 -5.48 22.66
CA TYR A 149 1.66 -6.47 21.67
C TYR A 149 2.36 -7.63 22.38
N ASP A 150 1.56 -8.61 22.74
CA ASP A 150 1.92 -9.86 23.43
C ASP A 150 1.27 -11.02 22.68
N ARG A 151 1.92 -12.19 22.65
CA ARG A 151 1.40 -13.43 22.09
C ARG A 151 -0.08 -13.67 22.46
N ALA A 152 -0.47 -13.43 23.72
CA ALA A 152 -1.84 -13.64 24.19
C ALA A 152 -2.88 -12.73 23.51
N ASN A 153 -2.45 -11.60 22.96
CA ASN A 153 -3.27 -10.64 22.22
C ASN A 153 -3.10 -10.76 20.70
N THR A 154 -2.57 -11.88 20.21
CA THR A 154 -2.43 -12.19 18.78
C THR A 154 -3.13 -13.49 18.41
N SER A 155 -3.27 -13.78 17.12
CA SER A 155 -3.72 -15.11 16.66
C SER A 155 -2.79 -16.26 17.04
N MET A 156 -1.61 -15.97 17.60
CA MET A 156 -0.68 -16.98 18.13
C MET A 156 -1.06 -17.46 19.55
N ALA A 157 -2.06 -16.85 20.19
CA ALA A 157 -2.57 -17.25 21.50
C ALA A 157 -3.08 -18.70 21.53
N ALA A 158 -3.62 -19.19 20.42
CA ALA A 158 -4.11 -20.57 20.28
C ALA A 158 -2.99 -21.64 20.23
N PHE A 159 -1.72 -21.22 20.19
CA PHE A 159 -0.57 -22.10 20.00
C PHE A 159 0.40 -21.99 21.18
N PRO A 160 0.27 -22.81 22.24
CA PRO A 160 1.19 -22.79 23.38
C PRO A 160 2.62 -23.15 22.95
N MET A 161 3.65 -22.43 23.40
CA MET A 161 5.03 -22.71 23.01
C MET A 161 5.52 -24.06 23.58
N CYS A 162 6.23 -24.85 22.76
CA CYS A 162 6.94 -26.02 23.29
C CYS A 162 8.18 -25.59 24.09
N PRO A 163 8.75 -26.48 24.93
CA PRO A 163 9.92 -26.13 25.77
C PRO A 163 11.12 -25.59 24.98
N ALA A 164 11.32 -26.03 23.74
CA ALA A 164 12.40 -25.52 22.90
C ALA A 164 12.16 -24.06 22.44
N CYS A 165 10.93 -23.73 22.04
CA CYS A 165 10.58 -22.35 21.68
C CYS A 165 10.55 -21.41 22.89
N GLU A 166 10.12 -21.91 24.05
CA GLU A 166 10.12 -21.15 25.30
C GLU A 166 11.54 -20.75 25.74
N ARG A 167 12.50 -21.67 25.61
CA ARG A 167 13.92 -21.39 25.88
C ARG A 167 14.48 -20.29 24.99
N GLU A 168 14.18 -20.33 23.69
CA GLU A 168 14.60 -19.26 22.77
C GLU A 168 13.89 -17.93 23.09
N TYR A 169 12.59 -17.97 23.40
CA TYR A 169 11.79 -16.80 23.74
C TYR A 169 12.32 -16.07 24.98
N SER A 170 12.81 -16.82 25.96
CA SER A 170 13.30 -16.31 27.24
C SER A 170 14.80 -16.01 27.28
N ASN A 171 15.58 -16.38 26.25
CA ASN A 171 17.02 -16.19 26.21
C ASN A 171 17.41 -14.89 25.48
N PRO A 172 17.95 -13.86 26.16
CA PRO A 172 18.36 -12.60 25.53
C PRO A 172 19.39 -12.73 24.40
N ALA A 173 20.19 -13.81 24.42
CA ALA A 173 21.17 -14.08 23.38
C ALA A 173 20.58 -14.73 22.11
N ASP A 174 19.32 -15.17 22.16
CA ASP A 174 18.64 -15.76 21.01
C ASP A 174 17.95 -14.68 20.17
N ARG A 175 18.01 -14.80 18.83
CA ARG A 175 17.31 -13.89 17.90
C ARG A 175 15.79 -13.90 18.08
N ARG A 176 15.23 -14.91 18.75
CA ARG A 176 13.82 -15.06 19.05
C ARG A 176 13.44 -14.61 20.47
N PHE A 177 14.35 -13.96 21.19
CA PHE A 177 14.04 -13.35 22.47
C PHE A 177 12.84 -12.40 22.36
N HIS A 178 11.75 -12.69 23.08
CA HIS A 178 10.47 -11.98 22.99
C HIS A 178 9.85 -11.88 21.57
N ALA A 179 10.18 -12.81 20.67
CA ALA A 179 9.46 -12.94 19.40
C ALA A 179 8.05 -13.49 19.68
N GLN A 180 7.06 -12.59 19.78
CA GLN A 180 5.66 -12.95 20.07
C GLN A 180 5.09 -14.06 19.18
N PRO A 181 5.37 -14.08 17.85
CA PRO A 181 4.89 -15.15 16.98
C PRO A 181 5.85 -16.34 16.85
N ASN A 182 6.79 -16.54 17.79
CA ASN A 182 7.71 -17.67 17.74
C ASN A 182 6.96 -19.01 17.76
N ALA A 183 7.38 -19.93 16.90
CA ALA A 183 6.84 -21.28 16.80
C ALA A 183 7.80 -22.23 16.06
N CYS A 184 7.48 -23.52 16.09
CA CYS A 184 8.07 -24.57 15.26
C CYS A 184 6.99 -25.62 14.91
N ALA A 185 7.34 -26.63 14.13
CA ALA A 185 6.42 -27.69 13.71
C ALA A 185 5.72 -28.45 14.86
N ALA A 186 6.31 -28.47 16.07
CA ALA A 186 5.75 -29.15 17.23
C ALA A 186 4.62 -28.38 17.92
N CYS A 187 4.66 -27.05 17.91
CA CYS A 187 3.75 -26.22 18.70
C CYS A 187 3.00 -25.15 17.91
N GLY A 188 3.39 -24.92 16.67
CA GLY A 188 2.84 -23.84 15.87
C GLY A 188 1.78 -24.27 14.86
N PRO A 189 1.37 -23.29 14.03
CA PRO A 189 0.40 -23.51 12.96
C PRO A 189 0.83 -24.59 11.96
N ARG A 190 -0.16 -25.21 11.32
CA ARG A 190 -0.01 -26.26 10.32
C ARG A 190 -0.63 -25.85 8.99
N VAL A 191 -0.04 -26.35 7.91
CA VAL A 191 -0.53 -26.16 6.54
C VAL A 191 -1.18 -27.45 6.06
N TRP A 192 -2.30 -27.35 5.36
CA TRP A 192 -2.94 -28.47 4.68
C TRP A 192 -3.51 -28.04 3.33
N LEU A 193 -3.79 -29.02 2.47
CA LEU A 193 -4.28 -28.81 1.11
C LEU A 193 -5.62 -29.52 0.93
N VAL A 194 -6.62 -28.80 0.42
CA VAL A 194 -7.93 -29.36 0.05
C VAL A 194 -8.27 -29.01 -1.40
N ASP A 195 -9.13 -29.81 -2.02
CA ASP A 195 -9.75 -29.47 -3.30
C ASP A 195 -10.94 -28.50 -3.12
N ALA A 196 -11.58 -28.12 -4.24
CA ALA A 196 -12.75 -27.25 -4.24
C ALA A 196 -13.97 -27.80 -3.47
N LEU A 197 -14.04 -29.11 -3.23
CA LEU A 197 -15.10 -29.73 -2.42
C LEU A 197 -14.72 -29.80 -0.94
N GLY A 198 -13.56 -29.29 -0.54
CA GLY A 198 -13.04 -29.34 0.82
C GLY A 198 -12.43 -30.69 1.20
N VAL A 199 -12.21 -31.60 0.24
CA VAL A 199 -11.63 -32.92 0.49
C VAL A 199 -10.11 -32.80 0.54
N SER A 200 -9.49 -33.42 1.56
CA SER A 200 -8.04 -33.41 1.70
C SER A 200 -7.35 -34.05 0.50
N VAL A 201 -6.38 -33.34 -0.07
CA VAL A 201 -5.58 -33.85 -1.18
C VAL A 201 -4.51 -34.80 -0.64
N PRO A 202 -4.34 -36.01 -1.23
CA PRO A 202 -3.26 -36.91 -0.86
C PRO A 202 -1.89 -36.25 -1.03
N ILE A 203 -1.09 -36.27 0.03
CA ILE A 203 0.27 -35.74 0.03
C ILE A 203 1.26 -36.88 -0.18
N ASP A 204 2.23 -36.67 -1.05
CA ASP A 204 3.33 -37.62 -1.27
C ASP A 204 4.09 -37.86 0.05
N PRO A 205 4.36 -39.11 0.46
CA PRO A 205 5.19 -39.41 1.63
C PRO A 205 6.57 -38.72 1.62
N ALA A 206 7.14 -38.43 0.45
CA ALA A 206 8.42 -37.75 0.30
C ALA A 206 8.30 -36.21 0.24
N GLY A 207 7.09 -35.66 0.28
CA GLY A 207 6.82 -34.23 0.16
C GLY A 207 5.93 -33.68 1.26
N ASP A 208 5.51 -32.44 1.08
CA ASP A 208 4.57 -31.74 1.97
C ASP A 208 3.41 -31.10 1.18
N ALA A 209 2.45 -30.51 1.90
CA ALA A 209 1.30 -29.85 1.30
C ALA A 209 1.71 -28.69 0.37
N ILE A 210 2.81 -28.00 0.67
CA ILE A 210 3.31 -26.85 -0.09
C ILE A 210 3.94 -27.32 -1.40
N ALA A 211 4.76 -28.38 -1.36
CA ALA A 211 5.33 -29.02 -2.54
C ALA A 211 4.23 -29.59 -3.46
N THR A 212 3.19 -30.19 -2.87
CA THR A 212 2.04 -30.70 -3.63
C THR A 212 1.27 -29.56 -4.31
N ALA A 213 1.02 -28.46 -3.60
CA ALA A 213 0.42 -27.25 -4.16
C ALA A 213 1.26 -26.67 -5.31
N SER A 214 2.58 -26.57 -5.11
CA SER A 214 3.56 -26.14 -6.13
C SER A 214 3.50 -27.02 -7.38
N ARG A 215 3.35 -28.34 -7.23
CA ARG A 215 3.19 -29.27 -8.36
C ARG A 215 1.85 -29.06 -9.10
N LEU A 216 0.74 -28.85 -8.39
CA LEU A 216 -0.58 -28.63 -9.00
C LEU A 216 -0.60 -27.36 -9.85
N MET A 217 0.04 -26.27 -9.41
CA MET A 217 0.16 -25.06 -10.23
C MET A 217 0.97 -25.30 -11.51
N ARG A 218 2.05 -26.10 -11.47
CA ARG A 218 2.77 -26.52 -12.69
C ARG A 218 1.90 -27.33 -13.66
N GLN A 219 0.87 -27.99 -13.15
CA GLN A 219 -0.12 -28.70 -13.95
C GLN A 219 -1.23 -27.78 -14.47
N GLY A 220 -1.08 -26.46 -14.36
CA GLY A 220 -2.03 -25.46 -14.85
C GLY A 220 -3.25 -25.25 -13.94
N ARG A 221 -3.20 -25.70 -12.68
CA ARG A 221 -4.29 -25.49 -11.71
C ARG A 221 -4.22 -24.11 -11.05
N ILE A 222 -5.38 -23.56 -10.72
CA ILE A 222 -5.52 -22.31 -9.97
C ILE A 222 -5.67 -22.64 -8.49
N LEU A 223 -4.81 -22.06 -7.64
CA LEU A 223 -4.80 -22.30 -6.20
C LEU A 223 -5.19 -21.04 -5.43
N ALA A 224 -6.02 -21.19 -4.41
CA ALA A 224 -6.18 -20.21 -3.35
C ALA A 224 -5.16 -20.48 -2.24
N ILE A 225 -4.30 -19.51 -1.92
CA ILE A 225 -3.20 -19.66 -0.97
C ILE A 225 -3.41 -18.69 0.18
N LYS A 226 -3.53 -19.20 1.41
CA LYS A 226 -3.60 -18.34 2.59
C LYS A 226 -2.23 -17.73 2.90
N GLY A 227 -2.12 -16.41 2.74
CA GLY A 227 -0.91 -15.62 2.95
C GLY A 227 -0.81 -15.02 4.37
N ILE A 228 -0.11 -13.89 4.49
CA ILE A 228 0.03 -13.17 5.77
C ILE A 228 -1.16 -12.26 6.06
N GLY A 229 -1.59 -11.46 5.07
CA GLY A 229 -2.64 -10.44 5.20
C GLY A 229 -3.97 -10.81 4.51
N GLY A 230 -4.03 -11.95 3.82
CA GLY A 230 -5.23 -12.50 3.21
C GLY A 230 -4.90 -13.67 2.28
N PHE A 231 -5.88 -14.12 1.50
CA PHE A 231 -5.72 -15.17 0.48
C PHE A 231 -5.24 -14.65 -0.88
N HIS A 232 -4.35 -15.33 -1.56
CA HIS A 232 -4.00 -15.09 -2.97
C HIS A 232 -4.63 -16.13 -3.88
N LEU A 233 -5.01 -15.74 -5.09
CA LEU A 233 -5.24 -16.66 -6.20
C LEU A 233 -3.96 -16.74 -7.04
N ALA A 234 -3.49 -17.96 -7.27
CA ALA A 234 -2.20 -18.24 -7.88
C ALA A 234 -2.28 -19.27 -9.02
N CYS A 235 -1.53 -19.01 -10.08
CA CYS A 235 -1.30 -19.92 -11.20
C CYS A 235 0.04 -19.61 -11.88
N ASP A 236 0.53 -20.51 -12.72
CA ASP A 236 1.72 -20.26 -13.55
C ASP A 236 1.47 -19.09 -14.52
N ALA A 237 2.30 -18.05 -14.46
CA ALA A 237 2.14 -16.86 -15.31
C ALA A 237 2.54 -17.09 -16.77
N CYS A 238 3.28 -18.17 -17.05
CA CYS A 238 3.63 -18.60 -18.41
C CYS A 238 2.55 -19.50 -19.04
N ASN A 239 1.57 -19.97 -18.26
CA ASN A 239 0.50 -20.83 -18.76
C ASN A 239 -0.69 -20.00 -19.25
N VAL A 240 -0.83 -19.90 -20.57
CA VAL A 240 -1.88 -19.10 -21.24
C VAL A 240 -3.28 -19.51 -20.79
N ASP A 241 -3.58 -20.81 -20.76
CA ASP A 241 -4.90 -21.32 -20.42
C ASP A 241 -5.25 -21.04 -18.96
N ALA A 242 -4.29 -21.22 -18.04
CA ALA A 242 -4.50 -20.98 -16.62
C ALA A 242 -4.75 -19.48 -16.32
N VAL A 243 -4.00 -18.59 -16.96
CA VAL A 243 -4.17 -17.13 -16.80
C VAL A 243 -5.50 -16.67 -17.38
N ALA A 244 -5.87 -17.12 -18.58
CA ALA A 244 -7.15 -16.79 -19.19
C ALA A 244 -8.34 -17.30 -18.36
N LEU A 245 -8.25 -18.55 -17.86
CA LEU A 245 -9.25 -19.14 -16.98
C LEU A 245 -9.39 -18.37 -15.67
N LEU A 246 -8.28 -17.96 -15.05
CA LEU A 246 -8.30 -17.14 -13.83
C LEU A 246 -8.99 -15.79 -14.07
N ARG A 247 -8.70 -15.11 -15.18
CA ARG A 247 -9.39 -13.84 -15.54
C ARG A 247 -10.89 -14.03 -15.66
N TRP A 248 -11.31 -15.07 -16.37
CA TRP A 248 -12.71 -15.37 -16.61
C TRP A 248 -13.44 -15.66 -15.29
N ARG A 249 -12.91 -16.57 -14.46
CA ARG A 249 -13.51 -16.95 -13.17
C ARG A 249 -13.56 -15.78 -12.18
N LYS A 250 -12.48 -14.98 -12.09
CA LYS A 250 -12.40 -13.82 -11.20
C LYS A 250 -13.20 -12.60 -11.70
N ARG A 251 -13.65 -12.61 -12.97
CA ARG A 251 -14.26 -11.47 -13.67
C ARG A 251 -13.34 -10.23 -13.71
N ARG A 252 -12.05 -10.48 -13.90
CA ARG A 252 -11.00 -9.45 -13.99
C ARG A 252 -10.37 -9.51 -15.37
N TYR A 253 -11.00 -8.85 -16.34
CA TYR A 253 -10.69 -9.07 -17.76
C TYR A 253 -9.44 -8.34 -18.26
N ARG A 254 -9.14 -7.13 -17.75
CA ARG A 254 -8.02 -6.31 -18.25
C ARG A 254 -7.00 -5.91 -17.19
N LYS A 255 -7.44 -5.67 -15.94
CA LYS A 255 -6.57 -5.16 -14.88
C LYS A 255 -5.33 -6.07 -14.69
N PRO A 256 -4.09 -5.54 -14.73
CA PRO A 256 -2.87 -6.34 -14.69
C PRO A 256 -2.77 -7.21 -13.43
N PHE A 257 -2.18 -8.39 -13.55
CA PHE A 257 -1.89 -9.25 -12.42
C PHE A 257 -0.52 -8.92 -11.81
N ALA A 258 -0.45 -8.98 -10.48
CA ALA A 258 0.83 -8.99 -9.78
C ALA A 258 1.46 -10.39 -9.91
N LEU A 259 2.78 -10.42 -9.98
CA LEU A 259 3.60 -11.60 -10.16
C LEU A 259 4.51 -11.79 -8.94
N MET A 260 4.74 -13.04 -8.58
CA MET A 260 5.78 -13.41 -7.61
C MET A 260 6.82 -14.28 -8.30
N ALA A 261 8.09 -13.91 -8.15
CA ALA A 261 9.23 -14.67 -8.65
C ALA A 261 10.05 -15.20 -7.47
N ARG A 262 10.79 -16.30 -7.68
CA ARG A 262 11.62 -16.92 -6.63
C ARG A 262 12.70 -15.97 -6.10
N ASP A 263 13.36 -15.26 -7.02
CA ASP A 263 14.49 -14.38 -6.78
C ASP A 263 14.62 -13.34 -7.90
N LEU A 264 15.56 -12.40 -7.72
CA LEU A 264 15.86 -11.37 -8.71
C LEU A 264 16.34 -11.95 -10.04
N THR A 265 17.04 -13.08 -10.03
CA THR A 265 17.54 -13.73 -11.25
C THR A 265 16.40 -14.21 -12.15
N VAL A 266 15.25 -14.61 -11.58
CA VAL A 266 14.05 -14.89 -12.37
C VAL A 266 13.43 -13.59 -12.89
N ILE A 267 13.36 -12.52 -12.10
CA ILE A 267 12.79 -11.22 -12.52
C ILE A 267 13.58 -10.61 -13.68
N ASP A 268 14.91 -10.63 -13.59
CA ASP A 268 15.84 -10.07 -14.59
C ASP A 268 15.65 -10.71 -15.99
N ARG A 269 14.96 -11.86 -16.10
CA ARG A 269 14.59 -12.48 -17.39
C ARG A 269 13.42 -11.80 -18.08
N TYR A 270 12.54 -11.11 -17.34
CA TYR A 270 11.31 -10.54 -17.86
C TYR A 270 11.30 -9.01 -17.85
N CYS A 271 12.05 -8.40 -16.93
CA CYS A 271 12.06 -6.96 -16.70
C CYS A 271 13.48 -6.41 -16.57
N ARG A 272 13.61 -5.12 -16.88
CA ARG A 272 14.77 -4.32 -16.44
C ARG A 272 14.56 -3.97 -14.97
N VAL A 273 15.60 -4.15 -14.16
CA VAL A 273 15.58 -3.82 -12.72
C VAL A 273 16.74 -2.90 -12.38
N ASP A 274 16.42 -1.65 -12.06
CA ASP A 274 17.40 -0.66 -11.62
C ASP A 274 17.81 -0.86 -10.13
N PRO A 275 18.83 -0.15 -9.63
CA PRO A 275 19.27 -0.26 -8.24
C PRO A 275 18.21 0.13 -7.19
N HIS A 276 17.38 1.14 -7.45
CA HIS A 276 16.32 1.58 -6.55
C HIS A 276 15.20 0.55 -6.47
N GLU A 277 14.79 0.00 -7.62
CA GLU A 277 13.82 -1.09 -7.73
C GLU A 277 14.31 -2.36 -7.02
N ARG A 278 15.60 -2.70 -7.18
CA ARG A 278 16.23 -3.83 -6.47
C ARG A 278 16.18 -3.67 -4.95
N THR A 279 16.45 -2.47 -4.44
CA THR A 279 16.33 -2.17 -3.01
C THR A 279 14.88 -2.30 -2.53
N LEU A 280 13.89 -1.85 -3.31
CA LEU A 280 12.48 -2.02 -2.96
C LEU A 280 12.06 -3.48 -2.92
N LEU A 281 12.40 -4.27 -3.95
CA LEU A 281 12.08 -5.70 -4.03
C LEU A 281 12.65 -6.50 -2.86
N THR A 282 13.86 -6.18 -2.42
CA THR A 282 14.57 -6.87 -1.33
C THR A 282 14.33 -6.28 0.06
N SER A 283 13.56 -5.19 0.15
CA SER A 283 13.22 -4.56 1.42
C SER A 283 12.40 -5.47 2.33
N SER A 284 12.41 -5.19 3.64
CA SER A 284 11.53 -5.87 4.60
C SER A 284 10.04 -5.67 4.30
N ALA A 285 9.67 -4.64 3.54
CA ALA A 285 8.31 -4.44 3.10
C ALA A 285 7.89 -5.41 1.97
N ALA A 286 8.84 -5.83 1.13
CA ALA A 286 8.63 -6.69 -0.05
C ALA A 286 7.34 -6.33 -0.83
N PRO A 287 7.22 -5.10 -1.35
CA PRO A 287 6.06 -4.65 -2.13
C PRO A 287 6.04 -5.27 -3.53
N VAL A 288 4.92 -5.11 -4.23
CA VAL A 288 4.87 -5.24 -5.68
C VAL A 288 5.49 -3.99 -6.31
N VAL A 289 6.58 -4.16 -7.05
CA VAL A 289 7.27 -3.10 -7.77
C VAL A 289 6.86 -3.16 -9.24
N LEU A 290 6.42 -2.04 -9.81
CA LEU A 290 6.15 -1.92 -11.25
C LEU A 290 7.47 -1.72 -11.99
N LEU A 291 7.84 -2.71 -12.80
CA LEU A 291 9.10 -2.76 -13.54
C LEU A 291 8.84 -2.68 -15.04
N GLU A 292 9.78 -2.09 -15.79
CA GLU A 292 9.73 -2.06 -17.25
C GLU A 292 9.94 -3.46 -17.83
N ALA A 293 9.04 -3.89 -18.71
CA ALA A 293 9.10 -5.22 -19.32
C ALA A 293 10.09 -5.24 -20.50
N THR A 294 11.00 -6.21 -20.52
CA THR A 294 11.97 -6.42 -21.62
C THR A 294 11.61 -7.62 -22.48
N HIS A 295 11.06 -8.68 -21.89
CA HIS A 295 10.70 -9.92 -22.58
C HIS A 295 9.31 -10.42 -22.15
N ALA A 296 8.31 -9.53 -22.21
CA ALA A 296 6.92 -9.86 -21.85
C ALA A 296 6.32 -11.03 -22.66
N SER A 297 6.84 -11.32 -23.86
CA SER A 297 6.38 -12.42 -24.71
C SER A 297 6.59 -13.82 -24.13
N MET A 298 7.42 -13.96 -23.09
CA MET A 298 7.60 -15.22 -22.37
C MET A 298 6.48 -15.49 -21.34
N LEU A 299 5.67 -14.47 -21.02
CA LEU A 299 4.49 -14.61 -20.16
C LEU A 299 3.24 -14.81 -21.02
N ALA A 300 2.18 -15.32 -20.42
CA ALA A 300 0.87 -15.26 -21.06
C ALA A 300 0.51 -13.78 -21.31
N ALA A 301 0.10 -13.44 -22.54
CA ALA A 301 -0.23 -12.06 -22.93
C ALA A 301 -1.29 -11.42 -22.01
N ASP A 302 -2.19 -12.26 -21.49
CA ASP A 302 -3.22 -11.86 -20.54
C ASP A 302 -2.68 -11.59 -19.14
N VAL A 303 -1.38 -11.66 -18.82
CA VAL A 303 -0.90 -11.24 -17.49
C VAL A 303 -1.11 -9.73 -17.28
N ALA A 304 -0.74 -8.92 -18.26
CA ALA A 304 -0.86 -7.46 -18.23
C ALA A 304 -1.19 -6.92 -19.64
N PRO A 305 -2.41 -7.14 -20.14
CA PRO A 305 -2.76 -6.79 -21.51
C PRO A 305 -2.65 -5.28 -21.75
N GLY A 306 -1.96 -4.89 -22.82
CA GLY A 306 -1.77 -3.49 -23.20
C GLY A 306 -0.85 -2.69 -22.28
N GLN A 307 0.02 -3.35 -21.49
CA GLN A 307 0.92 -2.68 -20.56
C GLN A 307 2.40 -2.85 -20.96
N ALA A 308 3.20 -1.82 -20.73
CA ALA A 308 4.66 -1.87 -20.85
C ALA A 308 5.37 -2.20 -19.53
N THR A 309 4.64 -2.27 -18.42
CA THR A 309 5.18 -2.58 -17.10
C THR A 309 4.54 -3.82 -16.50
N LEU A 310 5.32 -4.53 -15.67
CA LEU A 310 4.89 -5.72 -14.94
C LEU A 310 5.08 -5.49 -13.43
N GLY A 311 4.09 -5.86 -12.63
CA GLY A 311 4.18 -5.77 -11.18
C GLY A 311 4.79 -7.04 -10.59
N PHE A 312 6.02 -6.98 -10.08
CA PHE A 312 6.71 -8.11 -9.45
C PHE A 312 6.90 -7.90 -7.95
N MET A 313 6.76 -8.98 -7.18
CA MET A 313 7.23 -9.05 -5.79
C MET A 313 8.10 -10.30 -5.57
N LEU A 314 8.94 -10.25 -4.55
CA LEU A 314 9.69 -11.41 -4.06
C LEU A 314 8.89 -12.18 -2.99
N PRO A 315 9.26 -13.44 -2.69
CA PRO A 315 8.59 -14.23 -1.69
C PRO A 315 8.83 -13.58 -0.31
N TYR A 316 7.76 -13.20 0.36
CA TYR A 316 7.84 -12.44 1.62
C TYR A 316 7.54 -13.28 2.86
N SER A 317 7.15 -14.55 2.72
CA SER A 317 6.90 -15.47 3.84
C SER A 317 7.64 -16.80 3.64
N PRO A 318 7.89 -17.58 4.70
CA PRO A 318 8.50 -18.90 4.54
C PRO A 318 7.67 -19.85 3.67
N LEU A 319 6.33 -19.75 3.76
CA LEU A 319 5.41 -20.47 2.87
C LEU A 319 5.71 -20.15 1.40
N HIS A 320 5.85 -18.86 1.05
CA HIS A 320 6.15 -18.46 -0.32
C HIS A 320 7.55 -18.91 -0.77
N HIS A 321 8.56 -18.83 0.10
CA HIS A 321 9.90 -19.33 -0.24
C HIS A 321 9.89 -20.84 -0.57
N LEU A 322 9.17 -21.64 0.22
CA LEU A 322 9.03 -23.09 0.00
C LEU A 322 8.19 -23.39 -1.23
N LEU A 323 7.15 -22.60 -1.49
CA LEU A 323 6.28 -22.75 -2.66
C LEU A 323 7.04 -22.53 -3.97
N LEU A 324 7.89 -21.49 -4.03
CA LEU A 324 8.66 -21.08 -5.20
C LEU A 324 10.06 -21.72 -5.29
N GLU A 325 10.45 -22.57 -4.34
CA GLU A 325 11.80 -23.16 -4.22
C GLU A 325 12.35 -23.69 -5.56
N THR A 326 11.51 -24.40 -6.30
CA THR A 326 11.86 -25.08 -7.55
C THR A 326 11.32 -24.37 -8.81
N TRP A 327 10.86 -23.12 -8.68
CA TRP A 327 10.30 -22.35 -9.81
C TRP A 327 11.35 -21.48 -10.48
N ASP A 328 11.43 -21.58 -11.80
CA ASP A 328 12.25 -20.73 -12.68
C ASP A 328 11.41 -19.78 -13.54
N THR A 329 10.09 -19.81 -13.36
CA THR A 329 9.08 -18.91 -13.95
C THR A 329 8.27 -18.26 -12.83
N PRO A 330 7.66 -17.08 -13.06
CA PRO A 330 6.86 -16.41 -12.06
C PRO A 330 5.45 -17.00 -11.95
N LEU A 331 4.86 -16.81 -10.76
CA LEU A 331 3.47 -17.12 -10.49
C LEU A 331 2.64 -15.84 -10.51
N VAL A 332 1.43 -15.89 -11.05
CA VAL A 332 0.41 -14.89 -10.74
C VAL A 332 0.10 -14.96 -9.25
N MET A 333 0.03 -13.81 -8.59
CA MET A 333 -0.36 -13.68 -7.18
C MET A 333 -1.34 -12.50 -7.06
N THR A 334 -2.60 -12.75 -7.37
CA THR A 334 -3.66 -11.72 -7.25
C THR A 334 -4.46 -11.92 -5.96
N SER A 335 -5.13 -10.88 -5.48
CA SER A 335 -5.95 -10.96 -4.27
C SER A 335 -7.06 -12.02 -4.42
N GLY A 336 -7.31 -12.79 -3.36
CA GLY A 336 -8.31 -13.85 -3.27
C GLY A 336 -9.69 -13.30 -2.93
N ASN A 337 -10.35 -12.77 -3.94
CA ASN A 337 -11.71 -12.23 -3.91
C ASN A 337 -12.32 -12.18 -5.31
N LEU A 338 -13.63 -12.03 -5.40
CA LEU A 338 -14.28 -11.56 -6.63
C LEU A 338 -13.87 -10.10 -6.89
N SER A 339 -13.79 -9.65 -8.15
CA SER A 339 -13.35 -8.28 -8.48
C SER A 339 -14.03 -7.23 -7.59
N ASP A 340 -13.22 -6.27 -7.13
CA ASP A 340 -13.63 -5.09 -6.34
C ASP A 340 -14.13 -5.35 -4.91
N GLU A 341 -14.23 -6.62 -4.47
CA GLU A 341 -14.45 -6.97 -3.05
C GLU A 341 -13.16 -7.02 -2.22
N PRO A 342 -13.24 -6.95 -0.87
CA PRO A 342 -12.11 -7.22 0.03
C PRO A 342 -11.54 -8.62 -0.15
N GLN A 343 -10.22 -8.77 -0.04
CA GLN A 343 -9.58 -10.09 0.02
C GLN A 343 -10.10 -10.93 1.19
N CYS A 344 -10.32 -12.23 0.97
CA CYS A 344 -10.70 -13.16 2.04
C CYS A 344 -9.55 -13.30 3.06
N THR A 345 -9.89 -13.48 4.35
CA THR A 345 -8.92 -13.72 5.44
C THR A 345 -9.18 -15.05 6.17
N ALA A 346 -10.45 -15.42 6.33
CA ALA A 346 -10.88 -16.66 6.98
C ALA A 346 -10.98 -17.84 6.00
N ASN A 347 -10.72 -19.07 6.50
CA ASN A 347 -10.77 -20.29 5.68
C ASN A 347 -12.18 -20.54 5.11
N ASP A 348 -13.20 -20.43 5.95
CA ASP A 348 -14.59 -20.70 5.56
C ASP A 348 -15.16 -19.61 4.63
N ASP A 349 -14.63 -18.40 4.72
CA ASP A 349 -14.98 -17.31 3.79
C ASP A 349 -14.35 -17.55 2.41
N ALA A 350 -13.07 -17.94 2.38
CA ALA A 350 -12.38 -18.30 1.15
C ALA A 350 -13.04 -19.49 0.45
N ALA A 351 -13.43 -20.53 1.20
CA ALA A 351 -14.12 -21.69 0.64
C ALA A 351 -15.45 -21.30 -0.03
N ARG A 352 -16.22 -20.38 0.56
CA ARG A 352 -17.50 -19.93 -0.01
C ARG A 352 -17.35 -18.95 -1.18
N ARG A 353 -16.46 -17.96 -1.06
CA ARG A 353 -16.35 -16.84 -2.02
C ARG A 353 -15.46 -17.13 -3.21
N LEU A 354 -14.50 -18.05 -3.05
CA LEU A 354 -13.60 -18.46 -4.13
C LEU A 354 -14.06 -19.77 -4.79
N ASP A 355 -15.23 -20.29 -4.39
CA ASP A 355 -15.87 -21.40 -5.08
C ASP A 355 -16.09 -21.06 -6.56
N GLY A 356 -15.82 -22.02 -7.43
CA GLY A 356 -15.81 -21.81 -8.87
C GLY A 356 -14.65 -20.95 -9.41
N ILE A 357 -13.76 -20.44 -8.55
CA ILE A 357 -12.54 -19.71 -8.95
C ILE A 357 -11.29 -20.59 -8.80
N ALA A 358 -11.00 -21.03 -7.58
CA ALA A 358 -9.84 -21.87 -7.29
C ALA A 358 -10.18 -23.36 -7.45
N ASP A 359 -9.23 -24.14 -7.97
CA ASP A 359 -9.34 -25.59 -8.04
C ASP A 359 -8.94 -26.26 -6.71
N PHE A 360 -8.02 -25.63 -5.97
CA PHE A 360 -7.47 -26.14 -4.71
C PHE A 360 -7.17 -25.01 -3.73
N TYR A 361 -7.10 -25.34 -2.45
CA TYR A 361 -6.89 -24.38 -1.36
C TYR A 361 -5.75 -24.84 -0.45
N LEU A 362 -4.68 -24.05 -0.41
CA LEU A 362 -3.58 -24.22 0.54
C LEU A 362 -3.87 -23.36 1.78
N LEU A 363 -4.28 -24.03 2.86
CA LEU A 363 -4.83 -23.43 4.06
C LEU A 363 -3.88 -23.56 5.25
N HIS A 364 -4.12 -22.74 6.27
CA HIS A 364 -3.52 -22.91 7.59
C HIS A 364 -4.41 -22.42 8.73
N ASP A 365 -4.10 -22.87 9.94
CA ASP A 365 -4.86 -22.66 11.18
C ASP A 365 -4.43 -21.39 11.94
N ARG A 366 -3.39 -20.67 11.51
CA ARG A 366 -3.17 -19.30 11.99
C ARG A 366 -4.22 -18.36 11.40
N GLU A 367 -5.01 -17.73 12.26
CA GLU A 367 -5.96 -16.69 11.85
C GLU A 367 -5.24 -15.43 11.35
N ILE A 368 -5.81 -14.81 10.31
CA ILE A 368 -5.44 -13.49 9.82
C ILE A 368 -6.49 -12.54 10.41
N VAL A 369 -6.09 -11.80 11.44
CA VAL A 369 -6.98 -10.93 12.22
C VAL A 369 -7.32 -9.69 11.40
N ASN A 370 -6.31 -9.07 10.81
CA ASN A 370 -6.45 -7.83 10.06
C ASN A 370 -6.10 -8.08 8.60
N ARG A 371 -7.01 -7.70 7.70
CA ARG A 371 -6.76 -7.72 6.26
C ARG A 371 -5.66 -6.71 5.94
N VAL A 372 -4.64 -7.16 5.21
CA VAL A 372 -3.56 -6.28 4.73
C VAL A 372 -3.18 -6.70 3.31
N ASP A 373 -3.60 -5.90 2.33
CA ASP A 373 -3.27 -6.11 0.92
C ASP A 373 -1.77 -5.92 0.64
N ASP A 374 -1.29 -6.43 -0.50
CA ASP A 374 0.07 -6.14 -0.95
C ASP A 374 0.21 -4.68 -1.40
N SER A 375 1.24 -4.02 -0.89
CA SER A 375 1.62 -2.67 -1.32
C SER A 375 2.12 -2.66 -2.76
N VAL A 376 1.90 -1.56 -3.48
CA VAL A 376 2.34 -1.36 -4.86
C VAL A 376 3.14 -0.08 -4.95
N VAL A 377 4.31 -0.15 -5.57
CA VAL A 377 5.26 0.97 -5.73
C VAL A 377 5.80 1.02 -7.15
N ARG A 378 6.13 2.21 -7.63
CA ARG A 378 6.89 2.44 -8.86
C ARG A 378 8.05 3.39 -8.54
N VAL A 379 9.17 3.28 -9.24
CA VAL A 379 10.23 4.30 -9.21
C VAL A 379 9.96 5.33 -10.30
N MET A 380 9.95 6.62 -9.92
CA MET A 380 9.84 7.74 -10.86
C MET A 380 10.84 8.82 -10.43
N ASP A 381 11.64 9.32 -11.37
CA ASP A 381 12.73 10.25 -11.10
C ASP A 381 13.66 9.77 -9.96
N GLU A 382 14.06 8.51 -10.03
CA GLU A 382 14.91 7.83 -9.01
C GLU A 382 14.29 7.77 -7.59
N GLN A 383 13.01 8.15 -7.44
CA GLN A 383 12.30 8.15 -6.16
C GLN A 383 11.17 7.11 -6.12
N PRO A 384 10.98 6.41 -5.00
CA PRO A 384 9.86 5.50 -4.83
C PRO A 384 8.55 6.26 -4.69
N ARG A 385 7.54 5.88 -5.47
CA ARG A 385 6.17 6.42 -5.45
C ARG A 385 5.20 5.30 -5.10
N LEU A 386 4.60 5.39 -3.92
CA LEU A 386 3.61 4.41 -3.47
C LEU A 386 2.29 4.65 -4.18
N LEU A 387 1.83 3.65 -4.93
CA LEU A 387 0.49 3.63 -5.55
C LEU A 387 -0.54 2.99 -4.62
N ARG A 388 -0.07 2.07 -3.76
CA ARG A 388 -0.86 1.48 -2.68
C ARG A 388 0.01 1.29 -1.45
N ARG A 389 -0.36 1.94 -0.34
CA ARG A 389 0.26 1.76 0.98
C ARG A 389 -0.53 0.71 1.78
N ALA A 390 0.03 -0.47 1.99
CA ALA A 390 -0.58 -1.55 2.76
C ALA A 390 0.51 -2.41 3.45
N ARG A 391 0.65 -3.70 3.12
CA ARG A 391 1.62 -4.62 3.74
C ARG A 391 3.04 -4.06 3.66
N GLY A 392 3.80 -4.17 4.75
CA GLY A 392 5.18 -3.67 4.83
C GLY A 392 5.31 -2.19 5.16
N TYR A 393 4.23 -1.41 5.05
CA TYR A 393 4.24 0.03 5.35
C TYR A 393 3.24 0.40 6.44
N ALA A 394 2.00 -0.05 6.35
CA ALA A 394 1.00 0.17 7.38
C ALA A 394 1.25 -0.77 8.58
N PRO A 395 1.15 -0.29 9.83
CA PRO A 395 0.66 1.02 10.25
C PRO A 395 1.81 1.95 10.68
N SER A 396 2.99 1.83 10.08
CA SER A 396 4.16 2.61 10.49
C SER A 396 3.90 4.12 10.36
N PRO A 397 4.24 4.93 11.38
CA PRO A 397 3.97 6.36 11.39
C PRO A 397 4.85 7.12 10.40
N LEU A 398 4.26 8.14 9.78
CA LEU A 398 4.96 9.21 9.09
C LEU A 398 5.21 10.36 10.07
N VAL A 399 6.40 10.97 10.00
CA VAL A 399 6.72 12.15 10.80
C VAL A 399 6.13 13.36 10.09
N LEU A 400 5.30 14.13 10.79
CA LEU A 400 4.76 15.37 10.24
C LEU A 400 5.82 16.47 10.25
N PRO A 401 5.72 17.46 9.34
CA PRO A 401 6.67 18.57 9.29
C PRO A 401 6.71 19.41 10.58
N ALA A 402 7.70 20.29 10.66
CA ALA A 402 7.82 21.24 11.77
C ALA A 402 6.53 22.08 11.93
N GLY A 403 6.10 22.25 13.18
CA GLY A 403 4.88 22.98 13.54
C GLY A 403 3.71 22.08 13.94
N PHE A 404 3.70 20.81 13.55
CA PHE A 404 2.60 19.87 13.87
C PHE A 404 2.69 19.18 15.24
N GLY A 405 3.78 19.39 15.99
CA GLY A 405 3.98 18.73 17.30
C GLY A 405 2.96 19.05 18.38
N ARG A 406 2.15 20.12 18.20
CA ARG A 406 1.05 20.51 19.09
C ARG A 406 -0.33 20.42 18.44
N ALA A 407 -0.42 19.81 17.25
CA ALA A 407 -1.69 19.62 16.57
C ALA A 407 -2.64 18.78 17.44
N ALA A 408 -3.94 19.11 17.41
CA ALA A 408 -4.95 18.32 18.09
C ALA A 408 -5.00 16.90 17.48
N PRO A 409 -5.38 15.87 18.26
CA PRO A 409 -5.59 14.55 17.71
C PRO A 409 -6.72 14.55 16.66
N VAL A 410 -6.42 14.15 15.42
CA VAL A 410 -7.39 14.11 14.31
C VAL A 410 -7.54 12.69 13.81
N LEU A 411 -8.80 12.28 13.61
CA LEU A 411 -9.16 11.10 12.82
C LEU A 411 -9.61 11.56 11.43
N ALA A 412 -8.76 11.37 10.42
CA ALA A 412 -9.09 11.65 9.04
C ALA A 412 -9.61 10.38 8.34
N LEU A 413 -10.75 10.49 7.69
CA LEU A 413 -11.52 9.36 7.19
C LEU A 413 -11.36 9.08 5.68
N GLY A 414 -10.70 9.99 4.96
CA GLY A 414 -10.35 9.85 3.54
C GLY A 414 -11.54 9.96 2.57
N GLY A 415 -11.27 9.70 1.29
CA GLY A 415 -12.28 9.67 0.22
C GLY A 415 -12.99 8.31 0.07
N GLU A 416 -13.79 8.12 -0.97
CA GLU A 416 -14.52 6.86 -1.22
C GLU A 416 -13.61 5.77 -1.84
N LEU A 417 -12.87 6.16 -2.90
CA LEU A 417 -12.09 5.24 -3.71
C LEU A 417 -10.68 5.09 -3.16
N LYS A 418 -10.17 3.85 -3.20
CA LYS A 418 -8.83 3.48 -2.73
C LYS A 418 -8.55 3.97 -1.29
N ASN A 419 -9.58 3.97 -0.46
CA ASN A 419 -9.60 4.64 0.83
C ASN A 419 -8.48 4.18 1.77
N THR A 420 -7.99 5.14 2.55
CA THR A 420 -7.25 4.95 3.79
C THR A 420 -7.76 5.94 4.85
N LEU A 421 -7.71 5.54 6.12
CA LEU A 421 -7.88 6.46 7.25
C LEU A 421 -6.51 6.89 7.79
N CYS A 422 -6.47 7.98 8.54
CA CYS A 422 -5.25 8.49 9.16
C CYS A 422 -5.51 9.00 10.58
N LEU A 423 -4.64 8.60 11.51
CA LEU A 423 -4.61 9.14 12.86
C LEU A 423 -3.47 10.14 12.97
N LEU A 424 -3.77 11.39 13.32
CA LEU A 424 -2.76 12.41 13.57
C LEU A 424 -2.64 12.64 15.07
N LYS A 425 -1.45 12.47 15.65
CA LYS A 425 -1.18 12.73 17.07
C LYS A 425 0.33 12.96 17.27
N ASP A 426 0.70 13.87 18.17
CA ASP A 426 2.10 14.09 18.60
C ASP A 426 3.10 14.32 17.45
N GLY A 427 2.68 15.05 16.41
CA GLY A 427 3.52 15.29 15.23
C GLY A 427 3.75 14.06 14.34
N GLN A 428 2.89 13.04 14.46
CA GLN A 428 2.93 11.84 13.62
C GLN A 428 1.58 11.62 12.93
N ALA A 429 1.63 10.99 11.76
CA ALA A 429 0.48 10.53 10.99
C ALA A 429 0.56 9.01 10.79
N VAL A 430 -0.40 8.27 11.34
CA VAL A 430 -0.53 6.82 11.18
C VAL A 430 -1.62 6.53 10.18
N LEU A 431 -1.24 6.22 8.95
CA LEU A 431 -2.17 5.76 7.92
C LEU A 431 -2.52 4.29 8.08
N SER A 432 -3.77 3.95 7.77
CA SER A 432 -4.19 2.56 7.64
C SER A 432 -3.56 1.89 6.42
N GLN A 433 -3.70 0.58 6.37
CA GLN A 433 -3.60 -0.16 5.12
C GLN A 433 -4.69 0.32 4.14
N HIS A 434 -4.47 0.07 2.86
CA HIS A 434 -5.50 0.23 1.82
C HIS A 434 -6.76 -0.57 2.15
N LEU A 435 -7.90 0.12 2.18
CA LEU A 435 -9.20 -0.49 2.51
C LEU A 435 -10.00 -0.82 1.24
N GLY A 436 -9.83 -0.04 0.17
CA GLY A 436 -10.45 -0.32 -1.13
C GLY A 436 -11.51 0.71 -1.50
N ASP A 437 -12.54 0.26 -2.19
CA ASP A 437 -13.67 1.07 -2.62
C ASP A 437 -14.82 0.93 -1.61
N LEU A 438 -15.17 2.03 -0.93
CA LEU A 438 -16.19 2.00 0.11
C LEU A 438 -17.61 1.76 -0.45
N GLU A 439 -17.86 1.92 -1.76
CA GLU A 439 -19.19 1.65 -2.34
C GLU A 439 -19.64 0.19 -2.11
N ASP A 440 -18.68 -0.74 -2.10
CA ASP A 440 -18.90 -2.14 -1.73
C ASP A 440 -19.21 -2.28 -0.23
N ALA A 441 -20.31 -2.96 0.07
CA ALA A 441 -20.80 -3.10 1.44
C ALA A 441 -19.79 -3.83 2.36
N ARG A 442 -19.07 -4.85 1.85
CA ARG A 442 -18.10 -5.59 2.67
C ARG A 442 -16.88 -4.75 2.96
N THR A 443 -16.46 -3.93 1.99
CA THR A 443 -15.39 -2.96 2.17
C THR A 443 -15.77 -1.90 3.20
N ALA A 444 -17.00 -1.37 3.15
CA ALA A 444 -17.53 -0.47 4.17
C ALA A 444 -17.52 -1.10 5.57
N ASP A 445 -18.02 -2.34 5.72
CA ASP A 445 -17.99 -3.05 7.01
C ASP A 445 -16.55 -3.24 7.54
N ASP A 446 -15.59 -3.51 6.65
CA ASP A 446 -14.17 -3.64 7.02
C ASP A 446 -13.52 -2.31 7.38
N TYR A 447 -13.93 -1.24 6.71
CA TYR A 447 -13.52 0.12 7.00
C TYR A 447 -13.95 0.55 8.40
N GLU A 448 -15.23 0.39 8.76
CA GLU A 448 -15.73 0.77 10.09
C GLU A 448 -15.04 -0.02 11.21
N ARG A 449 -14.86 -1.34 11.02
CA ARG A 449 -14.07 -2.18 11.94
C ARG A 449 -12.62 -1.70 12.06
N THR A 450 -12.01 -1.26 10.96
CA THR A 450 -10.64 -0.76 10.96
C THR A 450 -10.50 0.58 11.68
N VAL A 451 -11.50 1.48 11.58
CA VAL A 451 -11.53 2.73 12.36
C VAL A 451 -11.44 2.43 13.86
N ASP A 452 -12.29 1.52 14.34
CA ASP A 452 -12.31 1.16 15.76
C ASP A 452 -11.02 0.44 16.18
N LEU A 453 -10.53 -0.49 15.36
CA LEU A 453 -9.25 -1.16 15.58
C LEU A 453 -8.12 -0.15 15.73
N TYR A 454 -7.94 0.77 14.77
CA TYR A 454 -6.84 1.74 14.80
C TYR A 454 -6.94 2.68 16.00
N ARG A 455 -8.16 3.12 16.38
CA ARG A 455 -8.37 3.89 17.62
C ARG A 455 -7.90 3.10 18.85
N GLN A 456 -8.20 1.80 18.93
CA GLN A 456 -7.78 0.94 20.04
C GLN A 456 -6.27 0.67 20.04
N LEU A 457 -5.70 0.28 18.88
CA LEU A 457 -4.28 -0.08 18.75
C LEU A 457 -3.35 1.07 19.10
N PHE A 458 -3.75 2.30 18.79
CA PHE A 458 -2.96 3.51 19.05
C PHE A 458 -3.45 4.32 20.24
N GLN A 459 -4.44 3.80 21.00
CA GLN A 459 -5.11 4.54 22.09
C GLN A 459 -5.48 5.97 21.68
N HIS A 460 -5.99 6.10 20.46
CA HIS A 460 -6.23 7.38 19.83
C HIS A 460 -7.62 7.90 20.22
N GLN A 461 -7.62 9.03 20.91
CA GLN A 461 -8.81 9.77 21.29
C GLN A 461 -8.89 11.03 20.41
N PRO A 462 -9.60 10.97 19.27
CA PRO A 462 -9.69 12.12 18.38
C PRO A 462 -10.46 13.25 19.07
N ARG A 463 -10.06 14.50 18.78
CA ARG A 463 -10.86 15.70 19.08
C ARG A 463 -11.60 16.21 17.85
N VAL A 464 -11.07 15.87 16.68
CA VAL A 464 -11.57 16.29 15.37
C VAL A 464 -11.72 15.07 14.48
N VAL A 465 -12.79 15.03 13.70
CA VAL A 465 -12.99 14.11 12.58
C VAL A 465 -12.90 14.91 11.29
N ALA A 466 -11.97 14.54 10.40
CA ALA A 466 -11.84 15.14 9.09
C ALA A 466 -12.42 14.22 8.01
N VAL A 467 -13.26 14.78 7.14
CA VAL A 467 -13.95 14.06 6.06
C VAL A 467 -13.76 14.78 4.73
N ASP A 468 -13.94 14.07 3.61
CA ASP A 468 -14.00 14.72 2.30
C ASP A 468 -15.21 15.69 2.24
N LEU A 469 -15.11 16.72 1.42
CA LEU A 469 -16.19 17.67 1.17
C LEU A 469 -17.40 17.01 0.49
N HIS A 470 -17.22 15.89 -0.21
CA HIS A 470 -18.31 15.19 -0.87
C HIS A 470 -19.36 14.69 0.15
N PRO A 471 -20.62 15.15 0.09
CA PRO A 471 -21.61 14.85 1.12
C PRO A 471 -22.08 13.39 1.12
N ASP A 472 -22.14 12.76 -0.06
CA ASP A 472 -22.67 11.40 -0.19
C ASP A 472 -21.63 10.28 -0.01
N TYR A 473 -20.35 10.62 0.16
CA TYR A 473 -19.34 9.60 0.41
C TYR A 473 -19.66 8.85 1.71
N ARG A 474 -19.48 7.53 1.70
CA ARG A 474 -19.69 6.69 2.88
C ARG A 474 -18.75 7.06 4.01
N SER A 475 -17.49 7.40 3.70
CA SER A 475 -16.55 7.93 4.69
C SER A 475 -17.05 9.23 5.32
N THR A 476 -17.62 10.14 4.52
CA THR A 476 -18.20 11.41 5.01
C THR A 476 -19.41 11.18 5.90
N ARG A 477 -20.37 10.35 5.46
CA ARG A 477 -21.58 10.03 6.23
C ARG A 477 -21.25 9.31 7.53
N TYR A 478 -20.31 8.36 7.49
CA TYR A 478 -19.81 7.68 8.69
C TYR A 478 -19.14 8.67 9.65
N GLY A 479 -18.31 9.58 9.12
CA GLY A 479 -17.64 10.62 9.91
C GLY A 479 -18.59 11.61 10.58
N GLN A 480 -19.65 12.02 9.88
CA GLN A 480 -20.73 12.84 10.45
C GLN A 480 -21.42 12.12 11.61
N ALA A 481 -21.85 10.87 11.39
CA ALA A 481 -22.50 10.08 12.43
C ALA A 481 -21.58 9.83 13.63
N LEU A 482 -20.28 9.59 13.38
CA LEU A 482 -19.26 9.42 14.40
C LEU A 482 -19.05 10.70 15.22
N ALA A 483 -18.95 11.86 14.55
CA ALA A 483 -18.76 13.14 15.20
C ALA A 483 -19.97 13.52 16.06
N GLU A 484 -21.19 13.29 15.58
CA GLU A 484 -22.42 13.49 16.35
C GLU A 484 -22.48 12.58 17.58
N ARG A 485 -22.19 11.28 17.39
CA ARG A 485 -22.23 10.27 18.46
C ARG A 485 -21.21 10.54 19.56
N ASP A 486 -19.98 10.88 19.18
CA ASP A 486 -18.85 11.03 20.11
C ASP A 486 -18.67 12.51 20.56
N GLY A 487 -19.47 13.45 20.06
CA GLY A 487 -19.39 14.88 20.39
C GLY A 487 -18.11 15.56 19.87
N LEU A 488 -17.64 15.18 18.69
CA LEU A 488 -16.39 15.63 18.09
C LEU A 488 -16.61 16.79 17.11
N GLU A 489 -15.59 17.61 16.90
CA GLU A 489 -15.60 18.62 15.85
C GLU A 489 -15.46 17.94 14.48
N LEU A 490 -16.35 18.25 13.53
CA LEU A 490 -16.30 17.75 12.16
C LEU A 490 -15.74 18.81 11.23
N ILE A 491 -14.68 18.48 10.48
CA ILE A 491 -14.08 19.38 9.49
C ILE A 491 -14.15 18.73 8.09
N PRO A 492 -14.98 19.27 7.18
CA PRO A 492 -14.94 18.91 5.77
C PRO A 492 -13.70 19.51 5.09
N VAL A 493 -12.99 18.70 4.31
CA VAL A 493 -11.77 19.08 3.60
C VAL A 493 -11.95 18.82 2.11
N GLN A 494 -11.63 19.81 1.27
CA GLN A 494 -11.77 19.67 -0.17
C GLN A 494 -10.74 18.67 -0.74
N HIS A 495 -11.18 17.83 -1.67
CA HIS A 495 -10.41 16.69 -2.20
C HIS A 495 -9.03 17.05 -2.78
N HIS A 496 -8.98 18.04 -3.68
CA HIS A 496 -7.75 18.45 -4.37
C HIS A 496 -6.81 19.23 -3.45
N PHE A 497 -7.38 19.99 -2.52
CA PHE A 497 -6.66 20.61 -1.43
C PHE A 497 -5.99 19.55 -0.54
N ALA A 498 -6.69 18.46 -0.21
CA ALA A 498 -6.11 17.34 0.54
C ALA A 498 -4.98 16.66 -0.23
N HIS A 499 -5.09 16.46 -1.55
CA HIS A 499 -4.00 15.97 -2.39
C HIS A 499 -2.75 16.84 -2.27
N ILE A 500 -2.88 18.16 -2.43
CA ILE A 500 -1.74 19.09 -2.33
C ILE A 500 -1.16 19.13 -0.91
N ALA A 501 -2.01 19.16 0.11
CA ALA A 501 -1.57 19.13 1.51
C ALA A 501 -0.80 17.84 1.85
N SER A 502 -1.16 16.71 1.23
CA SER A 502 -0.42 15.45 1.40
C SER A 502 1.01 15.54 0.84
N VAL A 503 1.20 16.22 -0.30
CA VAL A 503 2.52 16.45 -0.90
C VAL A 503 3.36 17.40 -0.04
N LEU A 504 2.77 18.47 0.49
CA LEU A 504 3.45 19.36 1.42
C LEU A 504 4.00 18.59 2.63
N ALA A 505 3.18 17.69 3.19
CA ALA A 505 3.56 16.87 4.33
C ALA A 505 4.69 15.89 3.98
N ASP A 506 4.58 15.19 2.85
CA ASP A 506 5.58 14.22 2.38
C ASP A 506 6.93 14.89 2.05
N CYS A 507 6.91 16.12 1.52
CA CYS A 507 8.11 16.92 1.25
C CYS A 507 8.70 17.63 2.48
N GLY A 508 8.10 17.48 3.67
CA GLY A 508 8.60 18.12 4.89
C GLY A 508 8.37 19.64 4.95
N HIS A 509 7.44 20.20 4.16
CA HIS A 509 7.15 21.63 4.15
C HIS A 509 6.56 22.05 5.51
N ALA A 510 7.19 23.01 6.19
CA ALA A 510 6.80 23.42 7.52
C ALA A 510 5.39 24.04 7.55
N LEU A 511 4.69 23.93 8.68
CA LEU A 511 3.34 24.48 8.86
C LEU A 511 3.23 25.98 8.53
N ASP A 512 4.30 26.73 8.82
CA ASP A 512 4.40 28.18 8.57
C ASP A 512 5.27 28.51 7.34
N GLY A 513 5.50 27.54 6.45
CA GLY A 513 6.32 27.70 5.24
C GLY A 513 5.69 28.55 4.13
N GLY A 514 4.44 29.01 4.31
CA GLY A 514 3.69 29.78 3.32
C GLY A 514 3.05 28.93 2.21
N PRO A 515 2.23 29.56 1.34
CA PRO A 515 1.51 28.86 0.29
C PRO A 515 2.39 28.48 -0.89
N VAL A 516 2.03 27.41 -1.58
CA VAL A 516 2.65 26.92 -2.82
C VAL A 516 1.64 26.91 -3.95
N ILE A 517 2.12 26.86 -5.19
CA ILE A 517 1.29 26.46 -6.32
C ILE A 517 1.28 24.92 -6.39
N GLY A 518 0.12 24.33 -6.13
CA GLY A 518 -0.12 22.90 -6.31
C GLY A 518 -0.96 22.65 -7.55
N VAL A 519 -0.61 21.59 -8.29
CA VAL A 519 -1.33 21.13 -9.47
C VAL A 519 -1.95 19.79 -9.15
N ALA A 520 -3.28 19.73 -9.15
CA ALA A 520 -4.04 18.53 -8.81
C ALA A 520 -4.76 18.02 -10.06
N LEU A 521 -4.20 16.95 -10.65
CA LEU A 521 -4.74 16.27 -11.83
C LEU A 521 -5.30 14.91 -11.40
N ASP A 522 -6.62 14.78 -11.44
CA ASP A 522 -7.35 13.61 -10.94
C ASP A 522 -8.52 13.25 -11.86
N GLY A 523 -9.13 12.10 -11.62
CA GLY A 523 -10.38 11.65 -12.21
C GLY A 523 -11.57 12.46 -11.71
N LEU A 524 -11.87 12.44 -10.41
CA LEU A 524 -13.07 13.09 -9.85
C LEU A 524 -12.82 13.53 -8.41
N GLY A 525 -13.08 14.81 -8.13
CA GLY A 525 -13.24 15.27 -6.75
C GLY A 525 -14.32 16.34 -6.66
N PHE A 526 -15.01 16.39 -5.52
CA PHE A 526 -16.11 17.35 -5.32
C PHE A 526 -15.57 18.77 -5.19
N GLY A 527 -16.06 19.67 -6.06
CA GLY A 527 -15.73 21.08 -6.05
C GLY A 527 -16.47 21.85 -4.95
N THR A 528 -15.91 22.97 -4.51
CA THR A 528 -16.60 23.88 -3.57
C THR A 528 -17.80 24.59 -4.19
N ASP A 529 -17.92 24.56 -5.52
CA ASP A 529 -18.99 25.11 -6.34
C ASP A 529 -20.04 24.07 -6.75
N GLY A 530 -19.95 22.83 -6.22
CA GLY A 530 -20.83 21.73 -6.58
C GLY A 530 -20.55 21.12 -7.96
N THR A 531 -19.47 21.54 -8.64
CA THR A 531 -19.00 20.92 -9.89
C THR A 531 -18.00 19.79 -9.60
N ILE A 532 -17.62 19.06 -10.65
CA ILE A 532 -16.60 18.01 -10.55
C ILE A 532 -15.25 18.62 -10.92
N TRP A 533 -14.28 18.55 -10.00
CA TRP A 533 -12.91 19.00 -10.22
C TRP A 533 -12.01 17.81 -10.59
N GLY A 534 -10.83 18.12 -11.15
CA GLY A 534 -9.80 17.13 -11.49
C GLY A 534 -8.68 17.65 -12.39
N GLY A 535 -8.62 18.96 -12.64
CA GLY A 535 -7.63 19.61 -13.48
C GLY A 535 -7.35 21.00 -12.94
N GLU A 536 -6.88 21.06 -11.69
CA GLU A 536 -6.91 22.26 -10.85
C GLU A 536 -5.50 22.77 -10.54
N PHE A 537 -5.36 24.09 -10.52
CA PHE A 537 -4.18 24.80 -10.03
C PHE A 537 -4.60 25.62 -8.82
N LEU A 538 -4.05 25.29 -7.66
CA LEU A 538 -4.40 25.92 -6.38
C LEU A 538 -3.17 26.62 -5.79
N LEU A 539 -3.34 27.84 -5.30
CA LEU A 539 -2.42 28.47 -4.37
C LEU A 539 -2.83 28.03 -2.96
N ALA A 540 -2.07 27.15 -2.32
CA ALA A 540 -2.50 26.45 -1.10
C ALA A 540 -1.38 26.33 -0.05
N ASP A 541 -1.76 26.38 1.22
CA ASP A 541 -0.95 25.97 2.37
C ASP A 541 -1.69 24.89 3.18
N TYR A 542 -1.38 24.67 4.47
CA TYR A 542 -2.12 23.69 5.29
C TYR A 542 -3.45 24.22 5.85
N ARG A 543 -3.72 25.53 5.74
CA ARG A 543 -4.86 26.21 6.37
C ARG A 543 -5.94 26.57 5.36
N GLY A 544 -5.59 26.70 4.10
CA GLY A 544 -6.57 26.94 3.04
C GLY A 544 -5.95 26.97 1.65
N PHE A 545 -6.80 27.26 0.67
CA PHE A 545 -6.41 27.36 -0.72
C PHE A 545 -7.23 28.40 -1.47
N GLN A 546 -6.66 28.89 -2.57
CA GLN A 546 -7.32 29.67 -3.59
C GLN A 546 -7.19 28.92 -4.93
N ARG A 547 -8.31 28.66 -5.61
CA ARG A 547 -8.30 28.16 -6.99
C ARG A 547 -7.84 29.29 -7.91
N VAL A 548 -6.70 29.12 -8.59
CA VAL A 548 -6.10 30.15 -9.43
C VAL A 548 -6.22 29.85 -10.93
N ALA A 549 -6.26 28.57 -11.31
CA ALA A 549 -6.56 28.16 -12.68
C ALA A 549 -7.22 26.78 -12.72
N HIS A 550 -7.92 26.47 -13.80
CA HIS A 550 -8.42 25.11 -14.05
C HIS A 550 -8.71 24.82 -15.53
N LEU A 551 -8.83 23.55 -15.88
CA LEU A 551 -9.33 23.12 -17.19
C LEU A 551 -10.76 23.63 -17.41
N ALA A 552 -11.04 24.13 -18.62
CA ALA A 552 -12.37 24.58 -19.00
C ALA A 552 -13.40 23.44 -18.80
N PRO A 553 -14.47 23.67 -18.00
CA PRO A 553 -15.40 22.60 -17.66
C PRO A 553 -16.08 21.99 -18.88
N THR A 554 -16.20 20.67 -18.89
CA THR A 554 -16.90 19.88 -19.91
C THR A 554 -18.00 19.05 -19.25
N PRO A 555 -19.22 19.02 -19.81
CA PRO A 555 -20.29 18.17 -19.28
C PRO A 555 -19.94 16.68 -19.36
N MET A 556 -20.31 15.90 -18.34
CA MET A 556 -20.17 14.44 -18.33
C MET A 556 -21.51 13.74 -18.59
N PRO A 557 -21.97 13.57 -19.85
CA PRO A 557 -23.30 13.06 -20.14
C PRO A 557 -23.48 11.60 -19.70
N GLY A 558 -24.29 11.40 -18.67
CA GLY A 558 -24.57 10.12 -18.03
C GLY A 558 -23.83 9.92 -16.71
N GLY A 559 -23.14 10.96 -16.19
CA GLY A 559 -22.41 10.91 -14.92
C GLY A 559 -21.40 9.76 -14.91
N ALA A 560 -21.60 8.78 -14.03
CA ALA A 560 -20.77 7.58 -13.93
C ALA A 560 -20.63 6.80 -15.25
N ARG A 561 -21.63 6.83 -16.14
CA ARG A 561 -21.49 6.20 -17.46
C ARG A 561 -20.38 6.81 -18.31
N ALA A 562 -20.13 8.11 -18.17
CA ALA A 562 -19.05 8.77 -18.88
C ALA A 562 -17.66 8.30 -18.39
N ILE A 563 -17.55 7.80 -17.16
CA ILE A 563 -16.32 7.16 -16.68
C ILE A 563 -16.12 5.82 -17.40
N LEU A 564 -17.18 5.02 -17.50
CA LEU A 564 -17.12 3.67 -18.06
C LEU A 564 -17.06 3.64 -19.59
N GLU A 565 -17.59 4.65 -20.27
CA GLU A 565 -17.72 4.74 -21.73
C GLU A 565 -16.97 5.98 -22.27
N PRO A 566 -15.65 5.89 -22.54
CA PRO A 566 -14.81 7.04 -22.91
C PRO A 566 -15.32 7.87 -24.08
N TRP A 567 -15.97 7.24 -25.07
CA TRP A 567 -16.56 7.93 -26.21
C TRP A 567 -17.55 9.06 -25.83
N ARG A 568 -18.20 8.97 -24.65
CA ARG A 568 -19.08 10.02 -24.14
C ARG A 568 -18.31 11.29 -23.81
N ASN A 569 -17.13 11.15 -23.19
CA ASN A 569 -16.25 12.27 -22.90
C ASN A 569 -15.69 12.84 -24.21
N SER A 570 -15.24 11.98 -25.13
CA SER A 570 -14.75 12.41 -26.44
C SER A 570 -15.77 13.28 -27.19
N TYR A 571 -17.02 12.82 -27.28
CA TYR A 571 -18.10 13.58 -27.91
C TYR A 571 -18.38 14.89 -27.16
N ALA A 572 -18.51 14.85 -25.83
CA ALA A 572 -18.82 16.02 -25.02
C ALA A 572 -17.74 17.10 -25.12
N HIS A 573 -16.46 16.72 -25.07
CA HIS A 573 -15.34 17.64 -25.24
C HIS A 573 -15.36 18.31 -26.62
N LEU A 574 -15.54 17.55 -27.69
CA LEU A 574 -15.55 18.13 -29.03
C LEU A 574 -16.75 19.05 -29.27
N VAL A 575 -17.95 18.66 -28.84
CA VAL A 575 -19.13 19.53 -28.99
C VAL A 575 -18.97 20.82 -28.17
N THR A 576 -18.39 20.74 -26.97
CA THR A 576 -18.22 21.90 -26.08
C THR A 576 -17.14 22.86 -26.57
N HIS A 577 -15.98 22.35 -26.99
CA HIS A 577 -14.79 23.18 -27.26
C HIS A 577 -14.56 23.45 -28.75
N VAL A 578 -15.00 22.56 -29.65
CA VAL A 578 -14.85 22.72 -31.10
C VAL A 578 -16.17 23.10 -31.78
N GLY A 579 -17.29 22.55 -31.28
CA GLY A 579 -18.62 22.69 -31.86
C GLY A 579 -18.93 21.61 -32.91
N TRP A 580 -20.11 21.00 -32.81
CA TRP A 580 -20.52 19.89 -33.70
C TRP A 580 -20.54 20.27 -35.18
N GLU A 581 -21.06 21.46 -35.52
CA GLU A 581 -21.14 21.91 -36.92
C GLU A 581 -19.75 22.05 -37.54
N ARG A 582 -18.80 22.59 -36.78
CA ARG A 582 -17.40 22.70 -37.20
C ARG A 582 -16.78 21.33 -37.37
N PHE A 583 -16.94 20.44 -36.39
CA PHE A 583 -16.44 19.07 -36.48
C PHE A 583 -17.02 18.34 -37.70
N ALA A 584 -18.33 18.40 -37.92
CA ALA A 584 -18.99 17.73 -39.03
C ALA A 584 -18.58 18.30 -40.40
N ARG A 585 -18.28 19.60 -40.49
CA ARG A 585 -17.80 20.23 -41.73
C ARG A 585 -16.34 19.87 -42.03
N ASP A 586 -15.47 19.97 -41.03
CA ASP A 586 -14.02 19.90 -41.22
C ASP A 586 -13.49 18.45 -41.10
N PHE A 587 -14.14 17.62 -40.28
CA PHE A 587 -13.71 16.24 -39.94
C PHE A 587 -14.83 15.19 -40.13
N GLY A 588 -15.95 15.55 -40.77
CA GLY A 588 -17.12 14.68 -40.89
C GLY A 588 -16.93 13.45 -41.79
N ALA A 589 -15.84 13.37 -42.55
CA ALA A 589 -15.50 12.22 -43.40
C ALA A 589 -14.54 11.22 -42.72
N THR A 590 -14.31 11.35 -41.41
CA THR A 590 -13.44 10.46 -40.62
C THR A 590 -14.18 9.22 -40.10
N GLU A 591 -13.44 8.14 -39.81
CA GLU A 591 -13.98 6.92 -39.14
C GLU A 591 -14.65 7.27 -37.80
N LEU A 592 -14.08 8.21 -37.06
CA LEU A 592 -14.61 8.70 -35.79
C LEU A 592 -16.02 9.32 -35.96
N ALA A 593 -16.23 10.10 -37.03
CA ALA A 593 -17.53 10.68 -37.33
C ALA A 593 -18.58 9.60 -37.66
N ASP A 594 -18.20 8.56 -38.41
CA ASP A 594 -19.08 7.43 -38.71
C ASP A 594 -19.43 6.62 -37.46
N TYR A 595 -18.45 6.36 -36.59
CA TYR A 595 -18.67 5.72 -35.29
C TYR A 595 -19.69 6.48 -34.45
N TRP A 596 -19.57 7.81 -34.34
CA TRP A 596 -20.51 8.62 -33.57
C TRP A 596 -21.89 8.73 -34.19
N ARG A 597 -22.02 8.73 -35.53
CA ARG A 597 -23.34 8.68 -36.18
C ARG A 597 -24.15 7.45 -35.79
N ALA A 598 -23.49 6.35 -35.41
CA ALA A 598 -24.13 5.15 -34.89
C ALA A 598 -24.51 5.23 -33.39
N LYS A 599 -24.14 6.31 -32.68
CA LYS A 599 -24.45 6.54 -31.26
C LYS A 599 -25.69 7.43 -31.10
N PRO A 600 -26.36 7.41 -29.93
CA PRO A 600 -27.54 8.25 -29.69
C PRO A 600 -27.17 9.72 -29.42
N LEU A 601 -26.61 10.40 -30.41
CA LEU A 601 -26.09 11.77 -30.27
C LEU A 601 -27.16 12.79 -29.91
N ASP A 602 -28.38 12.67 -30.44
CA ASP A 602 -29.50 13.58 -30.11
C ASP A 602 -29.84 13.54 -28.62
N LEU A 603 -29.78 12.36 -28.01
CA LEU A 603 -29.97 12.17 -26.58
C LEU A 603 -28.85 12.86 -25.79
N LEU A 604 -27.58 12.61 -26.14
CA LEU A 604 -26.44 13.22 -25.46
C LEU A 604 -26.43 14.75 -25.62
N GLY A 605 -26.70 15.25 -26.82
CA GLY A 605 -26.84 16.67 -27.10
C GLY A 605 -27.94 17.32 -26.26
N THR A 606 -29.09 16.64 -26.10
CA THR A 606 -30.17 17.10 -25.22
C THR A 606 -29.75 17.11 -23.75
N MET A 607 -29.04 16.08 -23.29
CA MET A 607 -28.52 16.01 -21.91
C MET A 607 -27.56 17.17 -21.63
N ILE A 608 -26.64 17.43 -22.56
CA ILE A 608 -25.66 18.53 -22.47
C ILE A 608 -26.39 19.88 -22.47
N ALA A 609 -27.24 20.14 -23.47
CA ALA A 609 -27.91 21.43 -23.63
C ALA A 609 -28.87 21.77 -22.47
N ARG A 610 -29.47 20.76 -21.83
CA ARG A 610 -30.39 20.94 -20.70
C ARG A 610 -29.73 20.72 -19.33
N ALA A 611 -28.43 20.42 -19.29
CA ALA A 611 -27.70 20.05 -18.08
C ALA A 611 -28.38 18.93 -17.25
N VAL A 612 -28.99 17.94 -17.93
CA VAL A 612 -29.66 16.81 -17.28
C VAL A 612 -28.74 15.60 -17.25
N ASN A 613 -28.39 15.13 -16.05
CA ASN A 613 -27.42 14.03 -15.85
C ASN A 613 -26.09 14.27 -16.61
N ALA A 614 -25.68 15.54 -16.74
CA ALA A 614 -24.48 15.95 -17.44
C ALA A 614 -23.72 16.97 -16.58
N PRO A 615 -23.25 16.59 -15.37
CA PRO A 615 -22.56 17.52 -14.49
C PRO A 615 -21.32 18.10 -15.18
N PRO A 616 -21.05 19.41 -15.02
CA PRO A 616 -19.83 20.01 -15.54
C PRO A 616 -18.61 19.49 -14.77
N SER A 617 -17.53 19.22 -15.50
CA SER A 617 -16.30 18.65 -14.97
C SER A 617 -15.06 19.31 -15.56
N SER A 618 -14.14 19.76 -14.71
CA SER A 618 -12.79 20.21 -15.09
C SER A 618 -11.75 19.08 -14.97
N SER A 619 -12.19 17.82 -15.04
CA SER A 619 -11.34 16.65 -14.83
C SER A 619 -10.28 16.44 -15.92
N CYS A 620 -9.02 16.31 -15.50
CA CYS A 620 -7.92 15.89 -16.36
C CYS A 620 -8.07 14.41 -16.73
N GLY A 621 -8.51 13.55 -15.81
CA GLY A 621 -8.77 12.14 -16.11
C GLY A 621 -9.82 11.96 -17.22
N ARG A 622 -10.89 12.77 -17.23
CA ARG A 622 -11.91 12.73 -18.30
C ARG A 622 -11.39 13.27 -19.62
N LEU A 623 -10.48 14.25 -19.60
CA LEU A 623 -9.78 14.70 -20.80
C LEU A 623 -8.89 13.58 -21.39
N PHE A 624 -8.15 12.84 -20.54
CA PHE A 624 -7.40 11.67 -20.97
C PHE A 624 -8.32 10.58 -21.56
N ASP A 625 -9.44 10.27 -20.92
CA ASP A 625 -10.44 9.33 -21.44
C ASP A 625 -10.98 9.82 -22.80
N ALA A 626 -11.23 11.12 -22.95
CA ALA A 626 -11.70 11.71 -24.19
C ALA A 626 -10.68 11.54 -25.33
N VAL A 627 -9.40 11.85 -25.07
CA VAL A 627 -8.30 11.71 -26.05
C VAL A 627 -8.11 10.24 -26.41
N ALA A 628 -8.06 9.35 -25.42
CA ALA A 628 -7.98 7.91 -25.63
C ALA A 628 -9.13 7.41 -26.52
N GLY A 629 -10.37 7.85 -26.24
CA GLY A 629 -11.54 7.49 -27.03
C GLY A 629 -11.46 7.96 -28.49
N VAL A 630 -10.96 9.18 -28.74
CA VAL A 630 -10.72 9.67 -30.11
C VAL A 630 -9.70 8.79 -30.85
N LEU A 631 -8.60 8.42 -30.18
CA LEU A 631 -7.54 7.56 -30.72
C LEU A 631 -7.94 6.07 -30.84
N GLY A 632 -9.14 5.69 -30.43
CA GLY A 632 -9.61 4.29 -30.48
C GLY A 632 -9.18 3.43 -29.30
N VAL A 633 -8.54 4.01 -28.29
CA VAL A 633 -8.07 3.34 -27.08
C VAL A 633 -9.21 3.25 -26.08
N CYS A 634 -9.65 2.03 -25.75
CA CYS A 634 -10.79 1.80 -24.86
C CYS A 634 -12.08 2.57 -25.24
N ARG A 635 -12.23 2.94 -26.52
CA ARG A 635 -13.27 3.88 -27.00
C ARG A 635 -14.67 3.54 -26.51
N GLU A 636 -15.08 2.27 -26.62
CA GLU A 636 -16.42 1.83 -26.23
C GLU A 636 -16.59 1.76 -24.71
N SER A 637 -15.65 1.12 -24.03
CA SER A 637 -15.74 0.86 -22.60
C SER A 637 -14.39 0.56 -21.96
N ILE A 638 -14.22 0.98 -20.72
CA ILE A 638 -13.16 0.51 -19.82
C ILE A 638 -13.66 -0.66 -18.95
N ALA A 639 -12.73 -1.49 -18.48
CA ALA A 639 -12.97 -2.61 -17.58
C ALA A 639 -12.51 -2.34 -16.14
N TYR A 640 -11.76 -1.26 -15.90
CA TYR A 640 -11.37 -0.79 -14.57
C TYR A 640 -11.03 0.71 -14.62
N GLU A 641 -11.17 1.37 -13.48
CA GLU A 641 -10.91 2.81 -13.34
C GLU A 641 -9.47 3.16 -13.77
N GLY A 642 -9.35 4.22 -14.59
CA GLY A 642 -8.08 4.70 -15.14
C GLY A 642 -7.54 3.93 -16.35
N GLN A 643 -8.20 2.86 -16.83
CA GLN A 643 -7.65 2.02 -17.91
C GLN A 643 -7.30 2.80 -19.18
N ALA A 644 -8.20 3.67 -19.68
CA ALA A 644 -7.97 4.39 -20.93
C ALA A 644 -6.78 5.36 -20.81
N ALA A 645 -6.66 6.07 -19.68
CA ALA A 645 -5.52 6.93 -19.38
C ALA A 645 -4.20 6.14 -19.30
N ILE A 646 -4.19 4.98 -18.65
CA ILE A 646 -3.01 4.11 -18.53
C ILE A 646 -2.60 3.56 -19.90
N GLU A 647 -3.54 3.06 -20.70
CA GLU A 647 -3.22 2.55 -22.05
C GLU A 647 -2.74 3.67 -22.98
N LEU A 648 -3.27 4.89 -22.82
CA LEU A 648 -2.78 6.07 -23.54
C LEU A 648 -1.35 6.45 -23.13
N GLU A 649 -1.02 6.42 -21.83
CA GLU A 649 0.34 6.63 -21.31
C GLU A 649 1.31 5.60 -21.91
N VAL A 650 0.91 4.33 -21.99
CA VAL A 650 1.71 3.25 -22.58
C VAL A 650 2.00 3.52 -24.06
N LEU A 651 1.00 3.94 -24.83
CA LEU A 651 1.17 4.29 -26.24
C LEU A 651 2.10 5.49 -26.41
N ALA A 652 1.95 6.52 -25.58
CA ALA A 652 2.80 7.72 -25.63
C ALA A 652 4.25 7.41 -25.23
N SER A 653 4.48 6.53 -24.28
CA SER A 653 5.82 6.16 -23.79
C SER A 653 6.68 5.45 -24.85
N GLY A 654 6.05 4.87 -25.87
CA GLY A 654 6.77 4.26 -27.00
C GLY A 654 7.27 5.28 -28.04
N ALA A 655 6.89 6.55 -27.92
CA ALA A 655 7.28 7.61 -28.85
C ALA A 655 8.44 8.46 -28.30
N ASP A 656 9.36 8.88 -29.17
CA ASP A 656 10.35 9.89 -28.82
C ASP A 656 9.70 11.28 -28.78
N VAL A 657 9.26 11.67 -27.58
CA VAL A 657 8.62 12.96 -27.33
C VAL A 657 9.61 14.08 -26.96
N SER A 658 10.91 13.77 -26.88
CA SER A 658 11.94 14.72 -26.41
C SER A 658 12.12 15.95 -27.32
N ALA A 659 11.75 15.81 -28.59
CA ALA A 659 11.83 16.85 -29.61
C ALA A 659 10.46 17.43 -30.03
N GLN A 660 9.35 16.95 -29.47
CA GLN A 660 8.01 17.39 -29.88
C GLN A 660 7.44 18.42 -28.90
N GLN A 661 6.92 19.52 -29.45
CA GLN A 661 6.13 20.47 -28.69
C GLN A 661 4.72 19.90 -28.50
N GLY A 662 4.23 19.87 -27.24
CA GLY A 662 2.86 19.44 -26.96
C GLY A 662 1.81 20.32 -27.64
N TYR A 663 0.62 19.77 -27.85
CA TYR A 663 -0.50 20.51 -28.44
C TYR A 663 -0.87 21.76 -27.62
N PRO A 664 -1.27 22.86 -28.28
CA PRO A 664 -1.50 24.13 -27.59
C PRO A 664 -2.82 24.15 -26.81
N PHE A 665 -2.84 24.86 -25.69
CA PHE A 665 -4.07 25.24 -24.98
C PHE A 665 -4.27 26.75 -25.06
N ALA A 666 -5.52 27.20 -25.12
CA ALA A 666 -5.83 28.61 -24.95
C ALA A 666 -5.93 28.92 -23.45
N VAL A 667 -5.22 29.95 -22.99
CA VAL A 667 -5.25 30.37 -21.59
C VAL A 667 -5.97 31.71 -21.48
N ASN A 668 -7.16 31.71 -20.88
CA ASN A 668 -7.89 32.93 -20.60
C ASN A 668 -7.50 33.46 -19.22
N THR A 669 -6.56 34.40 -19.21
CA THR A 669 -6.07 35.08 -18.00
C THR A 669 -6.96 36.24 -17.54
N GLN A 670 -8.00 36.59 -18.31
CA GLN A 670 -9.00 37.60 -17.93
C GLN A 670 -10.13 37.00 -17.08
N ALA A 671 -10.27 35.67 -17.06
CA ALA A 671 -11.15 34.97 -16.14
C ALA A 671 -10.46 34.82 -14.77
N GLU A 672 -11.23 34.90 -13.69
CA GLU A 672 -10.77 34.56 -12.34
C GLU A 672 -11.67 33.46 -11.78
N PRO A 673 -11.16 32.22 -11.58
CA PRO A 673 -9.81 31.73 -11.89
C PRO A 673 -9.50 31.66 -13.41
N TRP A 674 -8.21 31.56 -13.76
CA TRP A 674 -7.78 31.40 -15.16
C TRP A 674 -8.34 30.11 -15.77
N LEU A 675 -8.73 30.16 -17.04
CA LEU A 675 -9.29 29.00 -17.74
C LEU A 675 -8.32 28.47 -18.78
N LEU A 676 -8.05 27.17 -18.72
CA LEU A 676 -7.29 26.42 -19.72
C LEU A 676 -8.26 25.72 -20.67
N ASP A 677 -8.45 26.29 -21.85
CA ASP A 677 -9.36 25.78 -22.88
C ASP A 677 -8.62 24.81 -23.83
N PRO A 678 -9.06 23.54 -23.92
CA PRO A 678 -8.47 22.54 -24.80
C PRO A 678 -8.88 22.68 -26.27
N ALA A 679 -9.68 23.67 -26.68
CA ALA A 679 -10.10 23.84 -28.07
C ALA A 679 -8.94 23.83 -29.09
N PRO A 680 -7.81 24.54 -28.88
CA PRO A 680 -6.69 24.50 -29.83
C PRO A 680 -6.02 23.12 -29.87
N MET A 681 -5.97 22.43 -28.73
CA MET A 681 -5.43 21.08 -28.62
C MET A 681 -6.27 20.10 -29.45
N TRP A 682 -7.59 20.17 -29.32
CA TRP A 682 -8.50 19.33 -30.10
C TRP A 682 -8.39 19.55 -31.59
N LEU A 683 -8.29 20.80 -32.04
CA LEU A 683 -8.14 21.12 -33.47
C LEU A 683 -6.82 20.58 -34.04
N ALA A 684 -5.72 20.74 -33.30
CA ALA A 684 -4.43 20.20 -33.71
C ALA A 684 -4.44 18.67 -33.76
N LEU A 685 -4.93 18.03 -32.69
CA LEU A 685 -5.04 16.57 -32.61
C LEU A 685 -5.91 15.99 -33.73
N LEU A 686 -7.07 16.58 -34.01
CA LEU A 686 -7.94 16.12 -35.09
C LEU A 686 -7.35 16.37 -36.49
N THR A 687 -6.43 17.31 -36.64
CA THR A 687 -5.74 17.56 -37.92
C THR A 687 -4.66 16.51 -38.18
N ASP A 688 -4.05 15.97 -37.13
CA ASP A 688 -3.04 14.91 -37.23
C ASP A 688 -3.65 13.52 -37.51
N LEU A 689 -4.93 13.32 -37.15
CA LEU A 689 -5.72 12.10 -37.41
C LEU A 689 -6.38 12.12 -38.79
#